data_AF-A0A972EGD9-F1
#
_entry.id   AF-A0A972EGD9-F1
#
_cell.length_a   1.000
_cell.length_b   1.000
_cell.length_c   1.000
_cell.angle_alpha   90.00
_cell.angle_beta   90.00
_cell.angle_gamma   90.00
#
_symmetry.space_group_name_H-M   'P 1'
#
loop_
_entity.id
_entity.type
_entity.pdbx_description
1 polymer ?
#
loop_
_entity_poly.entity_id
_entity_poly.type
_entity_poly.pdbx_seq_one_letter_code
_entity_poly.pdbx_strand_id
1 'polypeptide(L)'
;MFRDAIKDGGSYFVDYPEYDQRAHPFSIDYNKDGFTDIIVGSADGHFYYYQGEKMGDNYETSRPIKLTNSDGRNINVRGHSAPIMTDINGDGIIDLISGSSDGNIYWFSGNGDLTFDSQGILVETGISGQVMPTIGDINGDGIIDLVVGSNEKTIKFYYGNKNSSNLDFVTASNIEIKGLENIEGNWLAPHITDINGDRKEDLVIGTFHGYIGKFIGDGHSFKFDGYIEGKEKNYKGNRYLKFGNNCVPTFVDLDGDGVRDLVVGSLEYGLAYPIDSAYFPFKDNLAQQIRFMKDKGYYVGMHFYTKMNASGEYEENELAMHIAALEKYGIKISDGMGFNQHTWHTSVEGETQTLENGFKAGLLWCSGFKPSGSNAVPESSAETAISIPFLFEDKGSERPIIFNTSTMLYDQNGWGDISAKHDLPVSMYYHCDFAYERPEDIERNVLRASAFAKNYDYNFVTEKQYAKAVAASYNTDISVTIENAGKKGQKIILTPQIKDKTIPLYDESYQKAVGAKIVLGEKCRGWKLNTTSTAWYQKDDVIYAGVGEEVIVNRGRLEGFHLNRSNLPIELTHTRNGVSGISVKFQDGGMMQVEVIGDATTKDKDWIITKSENRDATIFTKFGAADTINIVKTN
;
A
#
# COMPACT_ATOMS: atom_id res chain seq x y z
N MET A 1 -0.45 -3.27 -27.43
CA MET A 1 0.92 -3.70 -27.07
C MET A 1 1.02 -3.56 -25.56
N PHE A 2 0.35 -4.45 -24.81
CA PHE A 2 0.29 -4.41 -23.35
C PHE A 2 1.18 -5.55 -22.86
N ARG A 3 2.45 -5.24 -22.60
CA ARG A 3 3.39 -6.16 -21.98
C ARG A 3 2.97 -6.37 -20.53
N ASP A 4 2.77 -7.64 -20.15
CA ASP A 4 3.05 -8.21 -18.84
C ASP A 4 2.88 -7.29 -17.61
N ALA A 5 1.68 -6.72 -17.42
CA ALA A 5 1.28 -6.09 -16.16
C ALA A 5 1.23 -7.10 -14.98
N ILE A 6 1.46 -8.39 -15.24
CA ILE A 6 1.61 -9.44 -14.23
C ILE A 6 2.86 -9.24 -13.37
N LYS A 7 3.83 -8.42 -13.79
CA LYS A 7 5.08 -8.18 -13.04
C LYS A 7 5.05 -7.02 -12.04
N ASP A 8 4.02 -6.20 -12.06
CA ASP A 8 4.07 -4.86 -11.47
C ASP A 8 3.11 -4.73 -10.28
N GLY A 9 3.52 -5.26 -9.12
CA GLY A 9 2.83 -5.05 -7.85
C GLY A 9 3.00 -3.63 -7.30
N GLY A 10 2.98 -2.63 -8.17
CA GLY A 10 3.45 -1.28 -7.89
C GLY A 10 4.99 -1.27 -7.92
N SER A 11 5.56 -0.09 -8.12
CA SER A 11 7.01 0.17 -8.25
C SER A 11 7.92 -0.50 -7.21
N TYR A 12 7.37 -0.94 -6.08
CA TYR A 12 8.07 -1.57 -4.96
C TYR A 12 8.76 -2.91 -5.27
N PHE A 13 8.25 -3.69 -6.24
CA PHE A 13 8.73 -5.07 -6.50
C PHE A 13 9.30 -5.28 -7.90
N VAL A 14 9.43 -4.19 -8.67
CA VAL A 14 10.12 -4.22 -9.93
C VAL A 14 11.60 -4.44 -9.65
N ASP A 15 12.12 -5.54 -10.17
CA ASP A 15 13.55 -5.77 -10.20
C ASP A 15 14.16 -4.74 -11.16
N TYR A 16 14.72 -3.65 -10.62
CA TYR A 16 15.43 -2.59 -11.35
C TYR A 16 16.93 -2.93 -11.42
N PRO A 17 17.41 -3.57 -12.51
CA PRO A 17 18.79 -4.01 -12.60
C PRO A 17 19.79 -2.86 -12.70
N GLU A 18 19.30 -1.64 -12.96
CA GLU A 18 20.08 -0.41 -12.97
C GLU A 18 20.46 0.09 -11.57
N TYR A 19 19.77 -0.33 -10.50
CA TYR A 19 20.14 0.03 -9.13
C TYR A 19 21.10 -1.01 -8.54
N ASP A 20 22.31 -0.55 -8.23
CA ASP A 20 23.41 -1.34 -7.71
C ASP A 20 23.82 -0.95 -6.28
N GLN A 21 23.09 -0.04 -5.65
CA GLN A 21 23.29 0.31 -4.25
C GLN A 21 22.87 -0.87 -3.36
N ARG A 22 23.59 -1.06 -2.24
CA ARG A 22 23.27 -2.03 -1.19
C ARG A 22 24.13 -1.81 0.05
N ALA A 23 23.64 -2.34 1.17
CA ALA A 23 24.43 -2.55 2.36
C ALA A 23 25.21 -3.87 2.24
N HIS A 24 26.49 -3.88 2.62
CA HIS A 24 27.28 -5.10 2.77
C HIS A 24 27.68 -5.26 4.24
N PRO A 25 26.84 -5.91 5.07
CA PRO A 25 27.10 -6.07 6.49
C PRO A 25 28.20 -7.12 6.75
N PHE A 26 28.99 -6.87 7.78
CA PHE A 26 29.86 -7.82 8.42
C PHE A 26 29.64 -7.71 9.93
N SER A 27 29.34 -8.83 10.57
CA SER A 27 29.00 -8.89 11.99
C SER A 27 30.18 -9.37 12.84
N ILE A 28 30.49 -8.68 13.92
CA ILE A 28 31.59 -9.01 14.84
C ILE A 28 31.38 -8.31 16.19
N ASP A 29 31.71 -8.96 17.31
CA ASP A 29 31.87 -8.25 18.60
C ASP A 29 33.26 -7.59 18.63
N TYR A 30 33.39 -6.39 18.04
CA TYR A 30 34.68 -5.72 17.88
C TYR A 30 35.22 -5.21 19.21
N ASN A 31 34.35 -4.63 20.03
CA ASN A 31 34.71 -4.00 21.30
C ASN A 31 34.74 -4.99 22.49
N LYS A 32 34.30 -6.24 22.28
CA LYS A 32 34.26 -7.34 23.26
C LYS A 32 33.30 -7.06 24.42
N ASP A 33 32.19 -6.38 24.14
CA ASP A 33 31.15 -6.09 25.12
C ASP A 33 30.05 -7.17 25.18
N GLY A 34 30.12 -8.16 24.29
CA GLY A 34 29.17 -9.27 24.19
C GLY A 34 27.96 -8.98 23.31
N PHE A 35 27.86 -7.79 22.70
CA PHE A 35 26.90 -7.47 21.66
C PHE A 35 27.57 -7.50 20.28
N THR A 36 26.83 -7.99 19.29
CA THR A 36 27.30 -8.04 17.90
C THR A 36 27.32 -6.63 17.28
N ASP A 37 28.48 -6.12 16.93
CA ASP A 37 28.60 -4.92 16.11
C ASP A 37 28.40 -5.24 14.63
N ILE A 38 28.00 -4.23 13.86
CA ILE A 38 27.80 -4.35 12.42
C ILE A 38 28.65 -3.32 11.70
N ILE A 39 29.56 -3.79 10.85
CA ILE A 39 30.32 -2.96 9.92
C ILE A 39 29.67 -3.08 8.54
N VAL A 40 29.23 -1.96 8.00
CA VAL A 40 28.48 -1.93 6.74
C VAL A 40 29.29 -1.22 5.67
N GLY A 41 29.54 -1.94 4.58
CA GLY A 41 30.00 -1.36 3.34
C GLY A 41 28.86 -0.68 2.57
N SER A 42 29.19 0.43 1.91
CA SER A 42 28.24 1.27 1.18
C SER A 42 28.66 1.50 -0.28
N ALA A 43 27.67 1.84 -1.12
CA ALA A 43 27.85 2.19 -2.53
C ALA A 43 28.85 3.35 -2.73
N ASP A 44 28.90 4.30 -1.79
CA ASP A 44 29.86 5.42 -1.79
C ASP A 44 31.32 5.02 -1.48
N GLY A 45 31.59 3.72 -1.32
CA GLY A 45 32.90 3.15 -1.05
C GLY A 45 33.39 3.31 0.39
N HIS A 46 32.59 3.92 1.27
CA HIS A 46 32.92 4.13 2.68
C HIS A 46 32.37 3.01 3.58
N PHE A 47 32.91 2.97 4.79
CA PHE A 47 32.55 2.00 5.83
C PHE A 47 31.88 2.68 7.00
N TYR A 48 30.83 2.05 7.52
CA TYR A 48 30.02 2.55 8.61
C TYR A 48 29.98 1.51 9.73
N TYR A 49 30.36 1.89 10.94
CA TYR A 49 30.31 1.03 12.13
C TYR A 49 29.08 1.37 12.97
N TYR A 50 28.30 0.34 13.27
CA TYR A 50 27.14 0.37 14.15
C TYR A 50 27.49 -0.49 15.37
N GLN A 51 27.63 0.15 16.53
CA GLN A 51 27.89 -0.59 17.77
C GLN A 51 26.62 -1.32 18.20
N GLY A 52 26.72 -2.60 18.54
CA GLY A 52 25.63 -3.34 19.17
C GLY A 52 25.36 -2.81 20.57
N GLU A 53 24.09 -2.62 20.95
CA GLU A 53 23.76 -2.10 22.28
C GLU A 53 22.95 -3.08 23.13
N LYS A 54 21.90 -3.69 22.56
CA LYS A 54 21.06 -4.69 23.25
C LYS A 54 20.07 -5.35 22.29
N MET A 55 19.56 -6.51 22.70
CA MET A 55 18.38 -7.14 22.10
C MET A 55 17.10 -6.78 22.89
N GLY A 56 16.17 -6.08 22.24
CA GLY A 56 14.80 -5.84 22.73
C GLY A 56 13.78 -6.64 21.90
N ASP A 57 12.65 -6.01 21.56
CA ASP A 57 11.77 -6.55 20.50
C ASP A 57 12.46 -6.54 19.12
N ASN A 58 13.50 -5.71 18.97
CA ASN A 58 14.41 -5.67 17.82
C ASN A 58 15.84 -5.49 18.34
N TYR A 59 16.82 -5.79 17.48
CA TYR A 59 18.22 -5.50 17.75
C TYR A 59 18.48 -3.99 17.67
N GLU A 60 19.04 -3.42 18.73
CA GLU A 60 19.34 -1.98 18.81
C GLU A 60 20.85 -1.73 18.61
N THR A 61 21.16 -0.71 17.82
CA THR A 61 22.54 -0.27 17.55
C THR A 61 22.70 1.23 17.81
N SER A 62 23.94 1.65 18.02
CA SER A 62 24.29 3.07 18.07
C SER A 62 24.03 3.74 16.71
N ARG A 63 24.04 5.08 16.69
CA ARG A 63 24.16 5.80 15.41
C ARG A 63 25.46 5.39 14.71
N PRO A 64 25.45 5.26 13.37
CA PRO A 64 26.64 4.88 12.66
C PRO A 64 27.72 5.95 12.76
N ILE A 65 28.96 5.49 12.91
CA ILE A 65 30.14 6.32 12.68
C ILE A 65 30.80 5.90 11.36
N LYS A 66 31.33 6.89 10.63
CA LYS A 66 32.13 6.62 9.44
C LYS A 66 33.55 6.29 9.88
N LEU A 67 34.09 5.18 9.42
CA LEU A 67 35.44 4.75 9.80
C LEU A 67 36.51 5.68 9.20
N THR A 68 37.60 5.84 9.94
CA THR A 68 38.69 6.77 9.59
C THR A 68 40.06 6.11 9.74
N ASN A 69 41.09 6.76 9.20
CA ASN A 69 42.48 6.43 9.44
C ASN A 69 43.00 7.12 10.71
N SER A 70 44.27 6.87 11.08
CA SER A 70 44.89 7.46 12.27
C SER A 70 44.96 9.01 12.25
N ASP A 71 44.88 9.63 11.07
CA ASP A 71 44.80 11.09 10.90
C ASP A 71 43.36 11.65 10.98
N GLY A 72 42.35 10.80 11.23
CA GLY A 72 40.93 11.19 11.26
C GLY A 72 40.31 11.45 9.89
N ARG A 73 40.91 10.97 8.80
CA ARG A 73 40.35 11.05 7.44
C ARG A 73 39.51 9.81 7.17
N ASN A 74 38.34 10.01 6.58
CA ASN A 74 37.47 8.89 6.17
C ASN A 74 38.23 7.95 5.23
N ILE A 75 38.12 6.65 5.50
CA ILE A 75 38.67 5.61 4.63
C ILE A 75 37.62 5.17 3.61
N ASN A 76 38.08 4.81 2.42
CA ASN A 76 37.21 4.36 1.34
C ASN A 76 37.99 3.51 0.32
N VAL A 77 37.24 2.73 -0.46
CA VAL A 77 37.70 2.11 -1.70
C VAL A 77 37.14 2.88 -2.91
N ARG A 78 37.26 2.33 -4.13
CA ARG A 78 36.80 3.03 -5.36
C ARG A 78 35.28 3.22 -5.42
N GLY A 79 34.53 2.34 -4.75
CA GLY A 79 33.07 2.34 -4.68
C GLY A 79 32.58 0.98 -4.21
N HIS A 80 31.33 0.90 -3.76
CA HIS A 80 30.66 -0.34 -3.31
C HIS A 80 31.53 -1.21 -2.41
N SER A 81 32.02 -0.63 -1.32
CA SER A 81 32.83 -1.34 -0.33
C SER A 81 32.09 -2.58 0.20
N ALA A 82 32.85 -3.64 0.44
CA ALA A 82 32.35 -4.92 0.93
C ALA A 82 33.30 -5.44 2.02
N PRO A 83 33.14 -4.96 3.27
CA PRO A 83 34.11 -5.16 4.34
C PRO A 83 34.11 -6.58 4.89
N ILE A 84 35.29 -6.99 5.34
CA ILE A 84 35.54 -8.16 6.16
C ILE A 84 36.55 -7.75 7.23
N MET A 85 36.35 -8.26 8.44
CA MET A 85 37.25 -8.01 9.56
C MET A 85 38.02 -9.28 9.90
N THR A 86 39.36 -9.21 9.86
CA THR A 86 40.24 -10.32 10.23
C THR A 86 41.65 -9.80 10.48
N ASP A 87 42.45 -10.51 11.26
CA ASP A 87 43.87 -10.19 11.47
C ASP A 87 44.69 -10.69 10.26
N ILE A 88 45.12 -9.77 9.37
CA ILE A 88 45.89 -10.10 8.16
C ILE A 88 47.39 -10.13 8.45
N ASN A 89 47.90 -9.27 9.33
CA ASN A 89 49.35 -9.14 9.60
C ASN A 89 49.83 -9.92 10.83
N GLY A 90 48.94 -10.68 11.48
CA GLY A 90 49.24 -11.53 12.62
C GLY A 90 49.63 -10.79 13.89
N ASP A 91 49.32 -9.50 14.02
CA ASP A 91 49.68 -8.69 15.18
C ASP A 91 48.66 -8.77 16.34
N GLY A 92 47.55 -9.48 16.13
CA GLY A 92 46.47 -9.66 17.09
C GLY A 92 45.46 -8.50 17.13
N ILE A 93 45.62 -7.51 16.26
CA ILE A 93 44.67 -6.43 16.01
C ILE A 93 43.87 -6.79 14.75
N ILE A 94 42.56 -6.55 14.80
CA ILE A 94 41.68 -6.85 13.68
C ILE A 94 41.87 -5.79 12.58
N ASP A 95 42.21 -6.25 11.38
CA ASP A 95 42.29 -5.44 10.17
C ASP A 95 40.94 -5.40 9.43
N LEU A 96 40.84 -4.48 8.47
CA LEU A 96 39.73 -4.39 7.52
C LEU A 96 40.24 -4.72 6.12
N ILE A 97 39.64 -5.71 5.46
CA ILE A 97 39.77 -5.89 4.02
C ILE A 97 38.44 -5.59 3.34
N SER A 98 38.49 -5.15 2.08
CA SER A 98 37.27 -4.79 1.37
C SER A 98 37.34 -5.11 -0.11
N GLY A 99 36.26 -5.69 -0.62
CA GLY A 99 35.97 -5.63 -2.05
C GLY A 99 35.70 -4.20 -2.53
N SER A 100 35.85 -3.98 -3.83
CA SER A 100 35.73 -2.66 -4.45
C SER A 100 35.13 -2.78 -5.86
N SER A 101 34.57 -1.68 -6.34
CA SER A 101 33.95 -1.59 -7.68
C SER A 101 34.92 -1.76 -8.85
N ASP A 102 36.23 -1.67 -8.61
CA ASP A 102 37.30 -1.86 -9.60
C ASP A 102 37.84 -3.30 -9.64
N GLY A 103 37.18 -4.24 -8.96
CA GLY A 103 37.53 -5.65 -8.99
C GLY A 103 38.68 -6.05 -8.07
N ASN A 104 39.20 -5.16 -7.24
CA ASN A 104 40.30 -5.46 -6.32
C ASN A 104 39.82 -5.66 -4.89
N ILE A 105 40.61 -6.40 -4.11
CA ILE A 105 40.49 -6.45 -2.64
C ILE A 105 41.55 -5.53 -2.05
N TYR A 106 41.12 -4.56 -1.25
CA TYR A 106 41.98 -3.61 -0.55
C TYR A 106 42.16 -4.02 0.91
N TRP A 107 43.30 -3.66 1.49
CA TRP A 107 43.62 -3.89 2.92
C TRP A 107 43.88 -2.57 3.64
N PHE A 108 43.36 -2.49 4.86
CA PHE A 108 43.58 -1.44 5.83
C PHE A 108 43.97 -2.08 7.17
N SER A 109 45.20 -1.81 7.64
CA SER A 109 45.68 -2.33 8.92
C SER A 109 44.97 -1.64 10.08
N GLY A 110 44.48 -2.40 11.04
CA GLY A 110 43.81 -1.87 12.23
C GLY A 110 44.79 -1.34 13.27
N ASN A 111 44.38 -0.29 13.98
CA ASN A 111 45.18 0.31 15.06
C ASN A 111 44.63 -0.01 16.46
N GLY A 112 43.54 -0.79 16.56
CA GLY A 112 42.92 -1.21 17.82
C GLY A 112 41.95 -0.21 18.46
N ASP A 113 41.66 0.90 17.77
CA ASP A 113 40.82 1.99 18.23
C ASP A 113 39.75 2.41 17.20
N LEU A 114 39.31 1.46 16.36
CA LEU A 114 38.43 1.68 15.19
C LEU A 114 39.02 2.62 14.12
N THR A 115 40.33 2.87 14.14
CA THR A 115 41.04 3.48 13.01
C THR A 115 41.79 2.43 12.18
N PHE A 116 41.85 2.67 10.86
CA PHE A 116 42.49 1.75 9.91
C PHE A 116 43.34 2.49 8.89
N ASP A 117 44.59 2.08 8.69
CA ASP A 117 45.53 2.70 7.77
C ASP A 117 45.70 1.89 6.49
N SER A 118 45.57 2.53 5.33
CA SER A 118 45.57 1.84 4.03
C SER A 118 46.94 1.22 3.71
N GLN A 119 46.92 -0.06 3.34
CA GLN A 119 48.09 -0.82 2.90
C GLN A 119 48.08 -1.08 1.37
N GLY A 120 47.02 -0.65 0.67
CA GLY A 120 46.87 -0.79 -0.78
C GLY A 120 46.06 -2.02 -1.19
N ILE A 121 46.39 -2.57 -2.36
CA ILE A 121 45.71 -3.75 -2.92
C ILE A 121 46.31 -5.00 -2.26
N LEU A 122 45.44 -5.81 -1.66
CA LEU A 122 45.79 -7.13 -1.12
C LEU A 122 45.72 -8.21 -2.20
N VAL A 123 44.65 -8.20 -2.99
CA VAL A 123 44.43 -9.18 -4.07
C VAL A 123 43.95 -8.50 -5.34
N GLU A 124 44.71 -8.67 -6.42
CA GLU A 124 44.28 -8.34 -7.79
C GLU A 124 43.47 -9.53 -8.34
N THR A 125 42.14 -9.43 -8.33
CA THR A 125 41.31 -10.58 -8.69
C THR A 125 41.27 -10.83 -10.20
N GLY A 126 41.52 -9.80 -11.01
CA GLY A 126 41.34 -9.80 -12.46
C GLY A 126 39.87 -9.87 -12.91
N ILE A 127 38.92 -9.58 -12.02
CA ILE A 127 37.51 -9.36 -12.34
C ILE A 127 37.34 -7.87 -12.72
N SER A 128 36.56 -7.54 -13.75
CA SER A 128 36.39 -6.14 -14.19
C SER A 128 35.36 -5.35 -13.39
N GLY A 129 34.41 -6.03 -12.77
CA GLY A 129 33.32 -5.43 -12.01
C GLY A 129 33.51 -5.44 -10.49
N GLN A 130 32.44 -5.07 -9.78
CA GLN A 130 32.42 -5.09 -8.32
C GLN A 130 32.64 -6.50 -7.78
N VAL A 131 33.54 -6.60 -6.79
CA VAL A 131 33.82 -7.84 -6.06
C VAL A 131 33.26 -7.81 -4.62
N MET A 132 32.79 -8.96 -4.15
CA MET A 132 32.21 -9.19 -2.82
C MET A 132 32.94 -10.37 -2.18
N PRO A 133 33.87 -10.11 -1.25
CA PRO A 133 34.63 -11.16 -0.61
C PRO A 133 33.86 -11.78 0.57
N THR A 134 34.23 -13.00 0.94
CA THR A 134 34.02 -13.64 2.24
C THR A 134 35.27 -14.44 2.60
N ILE A 135 35.48 -14.70 3.89
CA ILE A 135 36.60 -15.50 4.38
C ILE A 135 36.12 -16.68 5.22
N GLY A 136 36.93 -17.73 5.30
CA GLY A 136 36.67 -18.95 6.08
C GLY A 136 37.67 -20.05 5.71
N ASP A 137 37.86 -21.04 6.56
CA ASP A 137 38.74 -22.19 6.28
C ASP A 137 37.99 -23.18 5.40
N ILE A 138 37.98 -22.94 4.07
CA ILE A 138 37.18 -23.74 3.16
C ILE A 138 37.79 -25.13 2.95
N ASN A 139 39.11 -25.28 3.08
CA ASN A 139 39.78 -26.54 2.80
C ASN A 139 40.08 -27.39 4.06
N GLY A 140 39.84 -26.84 5.25
CA GLY A 140 40.03 -27.50 6.54
C GLY A 140 41.48 -27.60 7.00
N ASP A 141 42.40 -26.77 6.47
CA ASP A 141 43.82 -26.78 6.83
C ASP A 141 44.15 -25.89 8.04
N GLY A 142 43.15 -25.17 8.57
CA GLY A 142 43.28 -24.26 9.71
C GLY A 142 43.79 -22.86 9.33
N ILE A 143 43.95 -22.56 8.05
CA ILE A 143 44.29 -21.25 7.51
C ILE A 143 43.04 -20.64 6.87
N ILE A 144 42.82 -19.35 7.10
CA ILE A 144 41.68 -18.63 6.53
C ILE A 144 41.88 -18.48 5.02
N ASP A 145 40.91 -18.94 4.24
CA ASP A 145 40.83 -18.76 2.80
C ASP A 145 39.91 -17.59 2.42
N LEU A 146 39.96 -17.18 1.16
CA LEU A 146 39.16 -16.07 0.60
C LEU A 146 38.33 -16.56 -0.58
N VAL A 147 37.03 -16.25 -0.57
CA VAL A 147 36.11 -16.47 -1.68
C VAL A 147 35.57 -15.14 -2.15
N VAL A 148 35.66 -14.87 -3.45
CA VAL A 148 35.29 -13.60 -4.05
C VAL A 148 34.19 -13.80 -5.08
N GLY A 149 33.00 -13.32 -4.76
CA GLY A 149 31.90 -13.20 -5.72
C GLY A 149 31.96 -11.87 -6.48
N SER A 150 31.10 -11.72 -7.49
CA SER A 150 31.07 -10.51 -8.32
C SER A 150 29.69 -10.18 -8.89
N ASN A 151 29.52 -8.91 -9.29
CA ASN A 151 28.37 -8.46 -10.07
C ASN A 151 28.29 -9.10 -11.48
N GLU A 152 29.38 -9.67 -11.96
CA GLU A 152 29.49 -10.35 -13.26
C GLU A 152 29.22 -11.86 -13.17
N LYS A 153 28.55 -12.34 -12.11
CA LYS A 153 28.21 -13.76 -11.90
C LYS A 153 29.44 -14.69 -11.87
N THR A 154 30.58 -14.16 -11.44
CA THR A 154 31.83 -14.92 -11.25
C THR A 154 32.09 -15.14 -9.77
N ILE A 155 32.57 -16.34 -9.41
CA ILE A 155 33.13 -16.67 -8.08
C ILE A 155 34.56 -17.15 -8.28
N LYS A 156 35.49 -16.61 -7.49
CA LYS A 156 36.89 -17.02 -7.42
C LYS A 156 37.25 -17.43 -6.00
N PHE A 157 38.18 -18.38 -5.89
CA PHE A 157 38.64 -18.92 -4.62
C PHE A 157 40.15 -18.69 -4.51
N TYR A 158 40.61 -18.39 -3.31
CA TYR A 158 42.02 -18.19 -2.99
C TYR A 158 42.32 -18.92 -1.68
N TYR A 159 43.35 -19.77 -1.71
CA TYR A 159 43.83 -20.40 -0.49
C TYR A 159 44.69 -19.42 0.31
N GLY A 160 44.48 -19.40 1.61
CA GLY A 160 45.32 -18.68 2.55
C GLY A 160 46.70 -19.31 2.62
N ASN A 161 47.73 -18.47 2.69
CA ASN A 161 49.09 -18.91 2.94
C ASN A 161 49.72 -18.04 4.02
N LYS A 162 49.98 -18.63 5.18
CA LYS A 162 50.60 -17.93 6.30
C LYS A 162 52.12 -17.92 6.16
N ASN A 163 52.66 -16.87 5.56
CA ASN A 163 54.11 -16.70 5.40
C ASN A 163 54.68 -15.72 6.44
N SER A 164 55.35 -16.25 7.46
CA SER A 164 56.21 -15.60 8.48
C SER A 164 55.75 -14.33 9.24
N SER A 165 54.70 -13.62 8.81
CA SER A 165 54.04 -12.52 9.53
C SER A 165 52.62 -12.27 8.98
N ASN A 166 52.40 -12.33 7.66
CA ASN A 166 51.11 -11.99 7.06
C ASN A 166 50.36 -13.19 6.47
N LEU A 167 49.04 -13.10 6.42
CA LEU A 167 48.14 -13.91 5.61
C LEU A 167 48.13 -13.37 4.18
N ASP A 168 48.59 -14.19 3.23
CA ASP A 168 48.51 -13.92 1.80
C ASP A 168 47.50 -14.87 1.14
N PHE A 169 47.00 -14.52 -0.04
CA PHE A 169 45.97 -15.27 -0.76
C PHE A 169 46.47 -15.68 -2.14
N VAL A 170 46.60 -16.98 -2.38
CA VAL A 170 47.00 -17.54 -3.67
C VAL A 170 45.81 -18.17 -4.38
N THR A 171 45.69 -17.96 -5.69
CA THR A 171 44.58 -18.53 -6.48
C THR A 171 44.43 -20.03 -6.23
N ALA A 172 43.27 -20.44 -5.73
CA ALA A 172 42.95 -21.84 -5.56
C ALA A 172 42.69 -22.48 -6.93
N SER A 173 43.30 -23.64 -7.15
CA SER A 173 43.08 -24.44 -8.36
C SER A 173 42.24 -25.67 -8.03
N ASN A 174 41.46 -26.13 -9.00
CA ASN A 174 40.63 -27.34 -8.91
C ASN A 174 39.48 -27.30 -7.89
N ILE A 175 38.98 -26.12 -7.52
CA ILE A 175 37.70 -26.01 -6.81
C ILE A 175 36.57 -26.09 -7.81
N GLU A 176 35.61 -26.99 -7.56
CA GLU A 176 34.47 -27.22 -8.45
C GLU A 176 33.18 -26.67 -7.83
N ILE A 177 32.52 -25.73 -8.51
CA ILE A 177 31.18 -25.24 -8.13
C ILE A 177 30.13 -25.78 -9.11
N LYS A 178 29.38 -26.79 -8.67
CA LYS A 178 28.35 -27.48 -9.47
C LYS A 178 27.00 -26.79 -9.31
N GLY A 179 26.36 -26.46 -10.44
CA GLY A 179 25.01 -25.92 -10.43
C GLY A 179 24.94 -24.40 -10.25
N LEU A 180 26.05 -23.67 -10.43
CA LEU A 180 26.05 -22.20 -10.38
C LEU A 180 25.13 -21.58 -11.43
N GLU A 181 24.96 -22.25 -12.58
CA GLU A 181 24.03 -21.90 -13.64
C GLU A 181 22.55 -21.94 -13.20
N ASN A 182 22.23 -22.67 -12.14
CA ASN A 182 20.87 -22.76 -11.58
C ASN A 182 20.55 -21.58 -10.63
N ILE A 183 21.54 -20.77 -10.25
CA ILE A 183 21.28 -19.51 -9.54
C ILE A 183 20.66 -18.51 -10.50
N GLU A 184 19.54 -17.94 -10.10
CA GLU A 184 18.89 -16.81 -10.76
C GLU A 184 19.58 -15.49 -10.36
N GLY A 185 19.81 -14.64 -11.36
CA GLY A 185 20.40 -13.32 -11.18
C GLY A 185 21.93 -13.28 -11.30
N ASN A 186 22.46 -12.07 -11.31
CA ASN A 186 23.90 -11.81 -11.15
C ASN A 186 24.14 -11.32 -9.71
N TRP A 187 25.23 -10.58 -9.46
CA TRP A 187 25.57 -10.08 -8.12
C TRP A 187 25.63 -11.19 -7.08
N LEU A 188 26.64 -12.04 -7.21
CA LEU A 188 26.87 -13.15 -6.30
C LEU A 188 27.62 -12.66 -5.07
N ALA A 189 26.95 -12.63 -3.93
CA ALA A 189 27.52 -12.28 -2.63
C ALA A 189 27.70 -13.55 -1.79
N PRO A 190 28.87 -14.21 -1.84
CA PRO A 190 29.14 -15.42 -1.09
C PRO A 190 29.27 -15.13 0.41
N HIS A 191 28.90 -16.10 1.23
CA HIS A 191 29.23 -16.20 2.64
C HIS A 191 29.57 -17.65 2.97
N ILE A 192 30.61 -17.86 3.75
CA ILE A 192 31.06 -19.18 4.17
C ILE A 192 30.40 -19.50 5.52
N THR A 193 29.68 -20.62 5.58
CA THR A 193 29.08 -21.12 6.82
C THR A 193 28.71 -22.58 6.64
N ASP A 194 28.86 -23.40 7.69
CA ASP A 194 28.20 -24.71 7.79
C ASP A 194 26.67 -24.53 7.86
N ILE A 195 25.96 -24.67 6.73
CA ILE A 195 24.50 -24.47 6.66
C ILE A 195 23.73 -25.78 6.90
N ASN A 196 24.42 -26.92 6.79
CA ASN A 196 23.80 -28.25 6.88
C ASN A 196 24.09 -28.99 8.21
N GLY A 197 25.02 -28.48 9.01
CA GLY A 197 25.39 -29.00 10.33
C GLY A 197 26.38 -30.16 10.30
N ASP A 198 27.09 -30.40 9.19
CA ASP A 198 28.07 -31.49 9.06
C ASP A 198 29.49 -31.10 9.52
N ARG A 199 29.67 -29.87 10.00
CA ARG A 199 30.94 -29.28 10.45
C ARG A 199 31.96 -29.08 9.33
N LYS A 200 31.50 -29.01 8.09
CA LYS A 200 32.30 -28.54 6.96
C LYS A 200 31.75 -27.19 6.50
N GLU A 201 32.64 -26.38 5.96
CA GLU A 201 32.24 -25.10 5.42
C GLU A 201 31.44 -25.28 4.12
N ASP A 202 30.21 -24.78 4.12
CA ASP A 202 29.38 -24.63 2.93
C ASP A 202 29.51 -23.19 2.38
N LEU A 203 28.91 -22.96 1.22
CA LEU A 203 28.80 -21.64 0.63
C LEU A 203 27.32 -21.27 0.47
N VAL A 204 26.91 -20.14 1.03
CA VAL A 204 25.63 -19.50 0.71
C VAL A 204 25.87 -18.28 -0.16
N ILE A 205 25.05 -18.07 -1.17
CA ILE A 205 25.26 -17.01 -2.17
C ILE A 205 23.99 -16.16 -2.26
N GLY A 206 24.08 -14.92 -1.79
CA GLY A 206 23.07 -13.90 -2.06
C GLY A 206 23.09 -13.47 -3.53
N THR A 207 21.93 -13.10 -4.07
CA THR A 207 21.76 -12.78 -5.49
C THR A 207 21.05 -11.44 -5.70
N PHE A 208 21.15 -10.93 -6.93
CA PHE A 208 20.38 -9.76 -7.37
C PHE A 208 18.87 -9.87 -7.08
N HIS A 209 18.27 -11.05 -7.25
CA HIS A 209 16.82 -11.24 -7.02
C HIS A 209 16.44 -11.33 -5.54
N GLY A 210 17.41 -11.26 -4.63
CA GLY A 210 17.16 -11.29 -3.19
C GLY A 210 17.03 -12.67 -2.59
N TYR A 211 17.34 -13.72 -3.35
CA TYR A 211 17.38 -15.09 -2.86
C TYR A 211 18.78 -15.46 -2.39
N ILE A 212 18.86 -16.45 -1.49
CA ILE A 212 20.12 -17.01 -1.02
C ILE A 212 20.19 -18.46 -1.48
N GLY A 213 21.09 -18.76 -2.41
CA GLY A 213 21.37 -20.12 -2.90
C GLY A 213 22.30 -20.86 -1.94
N LYS A 214 22.02 -22.13 -1.65
CA LYS A 214 22.86 -23.00 -0.80
C LYS A 214 23.76 -23.87 -1.68
N PHE A 215 25.02 -23.98 -1.32
CA PHE A 215 26.00 -24.85 -1.96
C PHE A 215 26.69 -25.69 -0.92
N ILE A 216 26.36 -26.99 -0.89
CA ILE A 216 26.91 -27.92 0.08
C ILE A 216 28.34 -28.27 -0.31
N GLY A 217 29.26 -27.99 0.62
CA GLY A 217 30.70 -28.12 0.47
C GLY A 217 31.24 -29.43 1.02
N ASP A 218 32.33 -29.93 0.42
CA ASP A 218 33.17 -30.96 1.04
C ASP A 218 34.61 -30.48 1.31
N GLY A 219 34.85 -29.19 1.07
CA GLY A 219 36.10 -28.45 1.17
C GLY A 219 36.88 -28.29 -0.13
N HIS A 220 36.50 -29.03 -1.18
CA HIS A 220 37.10 -28.90 -2.52
C HIS A 220 36.06 -28.82 -3.64
N SER A 221 34.82 -29.18 -3.36
CA SER A 221 33.69 -29.04 -4.26
C SER A 221 32.46 -28.52 -3.53
N PHE A 222 31.65 -27.74 -4.25
CA PHE A 222 30.45 -27.08 -3.75
C PHE A 222 29.31 -27.39 -4.71
N LYS A 223 28.21 -27.98 -4.21
CA LYS A 223 27.07 -28.39 -5.04
C LYS A 223 25.81 -27.62 -4.65
N PHE A 224 25.18 -26.98 -5.63
CA PHE A 224 23.89 -26.32 -5.44
C PHE A 224 22.83 -27.26 -4.86
N ASP A 225 22.18 -26.81 -3.79
CA ASP A 225 21.14 -27.52 -3.03
C ASP A 225 19.88 -26.64 -2.84
N GLY A 226 19.52 -25.88 -3.88
CA GLY A 226 18.36 -25.01 -3.85
C GLY A 226 18.58 -23.71 -3.06
N TYR A 227 17.50 -22.97 -2.86
CA TYR A 227 17.51 -21.71 -2.10
C TYR A 227 17.10 -21.95 -0.64
N ILE A 228 17.34 -20.96 0.22
CA ILE A 228 16.70 -20.92 1.54
C ILE A 228 15.19 -20.71 1.35
N GLU A 229 14.39 -21.60 1.95
CA GLU A 229 12.93 -21.62 1.81
C GLU A 229 12.21 -21.21 3.10
N GLY A 230 11.07 -20.52 2.94
CA GLY A 230 10.14 -20.19 4.00
C GLY A 230 8.89 -21.07 4.01
N LYS A 231 8.07 -20.91 5.05
CA LYS A 231 6.78 -21.61 5.20
C LYS A 231 5.72 -21.14 4.19
N GLU A 232 5.95 -20.04 3.51
CA GLU A 232 4.98 -19.40 2.62
C GLU A 232 5.56 -19.10 1.24
N LYS A 233 4.67 -18.88 0.27
CA LYS A 233 5.08 -18.38 -1.04
C LYS A 233 5.37 -16.87 -0.96
N ASN A 234 6.40 -16.44 -1.68
CA ASN A 234 6.64 -15.03 -1.95
C ASN A 234 5.75 -14.52 -3.10
N TYR A 235 5.87 -13.25 -3.47
CA TYR A 235 5.07 -12.66 -4.55
C TYR A 235 5.32 -13.29 -5.93
N LYS A 236 6.46 -13.96 -6.14
CA LYS A 236 6.79 -14.72 -7.36
C LYS A 236 6.22 -16.15 -7.36
N GLY A 237 5.50 -16.56 -6.31
CA GLY A 237 4.78 -17.84 -6.26
C GLY A 237 5.63 -19.06 -5.89
N ASN A 238 6.90 -18.87 -5.55
CA ASN A 238 7.79 -19.89 -5.00
C ASN A 238 8.01 -19.67 -3.50
N ARG A 239 8.64 -20.63 -2.81
CA ARG A 239 8.88 -20.58 -1.35
C ARG A 239 10.22 -19.99 -0.96
N TYR A 240 10.99 -19.45 -1.89
CA TYR A 240 12.31 -18.90 -1.58
C TYR A 240 12.16 -17.64 -0.73
N LEU A 241 12.92 -17.55 0.36
CA LEU A 241 12.97 -16.32 1.14
C LEU A 241 13.59 -15.22 0.28
N LYS A 242 12.94 -14.05 0.25
CA LYS A 242 13.41 -12.87 -0.50
C LYS A 242 13.62 -11.71 0.47
N PHE A 243 14.80 -11.11 0.42
CA PHE A 243 15.25 -10.10 1.39
C PHE A 243 15.43 -8.69 0.78
N GLY A 244 14.91 -8.45 -0.42
CA GLY A 244 15.24 -7.26 -1.23
C GLY A 244 16.34 -7.55 -2.26
N ASN A 245 16.53 -6.65 -3.23
CA ASN A 245 17.46 -6.91 -4.33
C ASN A 245 18.93 -6.83 -3.87
N ASN A 246 19.82 -7.44 -4.63
CA ASN A 246 21.26 -7.49 -4.33
C ASN A 246 21.58 -7.97 -2.90
N CYS A 247 20.96 -9.06 -2.45
CA CYS A 247 21.09 -9.47 -1.05
C CYS A 247 22.50 -9.99 -0.72
N VAL A 248 22.95 -9.70 0.50
CA VAL A 248 24.26 -10.05 1.05
C VAL A 248 24.04 -10.74 2.39
N PRO A 249 24.10 -12.07 2.46
CA PRO A 249 23.86 -12.81 3.69
C PRO A 249 25.08 -12.79 4.63
N THR A 250 24.83 -12.73 5.93
CA THR A 250 25.79 -13.04 6.98
C THR A 250 25.09 -13.81 8.10
N PHE A 251 25.79 -14.76 8.71
CA PHE A 251 25.24 -15.60 9.77
C PHE A 251 25.95 -15.31 11.10
N VAL A 252 25.20 -14.89 12.11
CA VAL A 252 25.72 -14.51 13.43
C VAL A 252 24.66 -14.77 14.48
N ASP A 253 25.06 -15.23 15.66
CA ASP A 253 24.18 -15.29 16.83
C ASP A 253 23.93 -13.86 17.34
N LEU A 254 22.82 -13.26 16.90
CA LEU A 254 22.52 -11.85 17.13
C LEU A 254 21.85 -11.64 18.49
N ASP A 255 21.08 -12.62 18.97
CA ASP A 255 20.34 -12.57 20.23
C ASP A 255 21.02 -13.29 21.40
N GLY A 256 22.10 -14.03 21.14
CA GLY A 256 22.89 -14.73 22.14
C GLY A 256 22.28 -16.07 22.58
N ASP A 257 21.34 -16.64 21.81
CA ASP A 257 20.69 -17.91 22.13
C ASP A 257 21.51 -19.16 21.76
N GLY A 258 22.65 -18.97 21.09
CA GLY A 258 23.55 -20.02 20.63
C GLY A 258 23.23 -20.57 19.24
N VAL A 259 22.22 -20.04 18.56
CA VAL A 259 21.86 -20.33 17.17
C VAL A 259 22.26 -19.15 16.30
N ARG A 260 22.83 -19.41 15.13
CA ARG A 260 23.16 -18.32 14.20
C ARG A 260 21.89 -17.79 13.54
N ASP A 261 21.67 -16.50 13.65
CA ASP A 261 20.68 -15.74 12.90
C ASP A 261 21.19 -15.35 11.52
N LEU A 262 20.25 -15.09 10.61
CA LEU A 262 20.53 -14.57 9.29
C LEU A 262 20.33 -13.05 9.27
N VAL A 263 21.41 -12.31 9.07
CA VAL A 263 21.40 -10.87 8.79
C VAL A 263 21.65 -10.66 7.30
N VAL A 264 20.81 -9.85 6.65
CA VAL A 264 20.89 -9.65 5.19
C VAL A 264 20.98 -8.17 4.87
N GLY A 265 22.08 -7.78 4.23
CA GLY A 265 22.17 -6.49 3.56
C GLY A 265 21.43 -6.55 2.23
N SER A 266 20.61 -5.56 1.92
CA SER A 266 19.87 -5.54 0.65
C SER A 266 19.57 -4.13 0.18
N LEU A 267 19.10 -4.04 -1.06
CA LEU A 267 18.42 -2.89 -1.60
C LEU A 267 16.91 -3.10 -1.49
N GLU A 268 16.25 -2.21 -0.78
CA GLU A 268 14.80 -2.16 -0.70
C GLU A 268 14.28 -0.85 -1.31
N TYR A 269 13.19 -0.95 -2.06
CA TYR A 269 12.49 0.22 -2.57
C TYR A 269 11.58 0.77 -1.47
N GLY A 270 11.93 1.94 -0.92
CA GLY A 270 11.14 2.61 0.12
C GLY A 270 11.94 2.88 1.40
N LEU A 271 11.24 3.32 2.44
CA LEU A 271 11.83 3.48 3.76
C LEU A 271 11.78 2.12 4.48
N ALA A 272 12.92 1.65 4.98
CA ALA A 272 13.02 0.43 5.81
C ALA A 272 12.43 0.60 7.22
N TYR A 273 11.62 1.64 7.45
CA TYR A 273 10.99 1.92 8.72
C TYR A 273 9.47 1.89 8.55
N PRO A 274 8.74 0.99 9.22
CA PRO A 274 7.31 1.09 9.26
C PRO A 274 6.92 2.39 9.99
N ILE A 275 5.75 2.95 9.65
CA ILE A 275 5.33 4.27 10.14
C ILE A 275 5.22 4.32 11.68
N ASP A 276 5.17 3.18 12.33
CA ASP A 276 5.00 3.03 13.77
C ASP A 276 6.32 2.73 14.51
N SER A 277 7.44 2.67 13.76
CA SER A 277 8.81 2.57 14.25
C SER A 277 9.26 3.83 15.00
N ALA A 278 10.13 3.65 16.01
CA ALA A 278 10.79 4.75 16.70
C ALA A 278 11.75 5.53 15.78
N TYR A 279 12.25 4.90 14.73
CA TYR A 279 13.19 5.47 13.77
C TYR A 279 12.50 6.18 12.59
N PHE A 280 11.17 6.10 12.47
CA PHE A 280 10.44 6.74 11.38
C PHE A 280 10.56 8.28 11.48
N PRO A 281 11.27 8.95 10.53
CA PRO A 281 11.67 10.34 10.70
C PRO A 281 10.51 11.33 10.53
N PHE A 282 9.39 10.89 9.92
CA PHE A 282 8.25 11.75 9.59
C PHE A 282 7.05 11.56 10.51
N LYS A 283 7.24 10.93 11.68
CA LYS A 283 6.15 10.63 12.63
C LYS A 283 5.29 11.85 12.96
N ASP A 284 5.91 12.97 13.32
CA ASP A 284 5.18 14.19 13.67
C ASP A 284 4.49 14.84 12.47
N ASN A 285 5.15 14.82 11.29
CA ASN A 285 4.57 15.33 10.05
C ASN A 285 3.32 14.52 9.64
N LEU A 286 3.42 13.18 9.68
CA LEU A 286 2.32 12.28 9.38
C LEU A 286 1.15 12.49 10.37
N ALA A 287 1.45 12.59 11.68
CA ALA A 287 0.44 12.88 12.70
C ALA A 287 -0.24 14.25 12.50
N GLN A 288 0.48 15.27 12.02
CA GLN A 288 -0.11 16.57 11.67
C GLN A 288 -1.02 16.46 10.45
N GLN A 289 -0.60 15.75 9.39
CA GLN A 289 -1.42 15.54 8.20
C GLN A 289 -2.71 14.78 8.53
N ILE A 290 -2.63 13.70 9.31
CA ILE A 290 -3.82 12.93 9.74
C ILE A 290 -4.78 13.81 10.55
N ARG A 291 -4.26 14.64 11.46
CA ARG A 291 -5.09 15.61 12.21
C ARG A 291 -5.76 16.61 11.29
N PHE A 292 -5.02 17.21 10.36
CA PHE A 292 -5.58 18.11 9.37
C PHE A 292 -6.71 17.44 8.57
N MET A 293 -6.51 16.21 8.11
CA MET A 293 -7.52 15.46 7.37
C MET A 293 -8.79 15.27 8.19
N LYS A 294 -8.66 14.86 9.45
CA LYS A 294 -9.78 14.69 10.39
C LYS A 294 -10.50 16.01 10.68
N ASP A 295 -9.76 17.09 10.95
CA ASP A 295 -10.31 18.42 11.25
C ASP A 295 -11.08 19.01 10.06
N LYS A 296 -10.70 18.62 8.83
CA LYS A 296 -11.39 19.01 7.59
C LYS A 296 -12.51 18.06 7.18
N GLY A 297 -12.77 16.99 7.94
CA GLY A 297 -13.81 16.02 7.65
C GLY A 297 -13.49 15.09 6.47
N TYR A 298 -12.21 14.91 6.13
CA TYR A 298 -11.80 13.89 5.17
C TYR A 298 -11.82 12.50 5.83
N TYR A 299 -12.26 11.51 5.06
CA TYR A 299 -12.15 10.12 5.46
C TYR A 299 -10.68 9.66 5.37
N VAL A 300 -10.20 8.99 6.42
CA VAL A 300 -8.90 8.33 6.46
C VAL A 300 -9.18 6.85 6.73
N GLY A 301 -8.94 6.01 5.73
CA GLY A 301 -9.24 4.57 5.76
C GLY A 301 -7.99 3.68 5.70
N MET A 302 -8.22 2.38 5.59
CA MET A 302 -7.17 1.38 5.43
C MET A 302 -6.80 1.23 3.96
N HIS A 303 -5.50 1.33 3.67
CA HIS A 303 -4.93 0.95 2.39
C HIS A 303 -3.76 0.01 2.69
N PHE A 304 -3.97 -1.30 2.54
CA PHE A 304 -2.97 -2.29 2.96
C PHE A 304 -2.46 -3.11 1.77
N TYR A 305 -1.27 -3.66 1.93
CA TYR A 305 -0.66 -4.51 0.91
C TYR A 305 -0.98 -5.99 1.18
N THR A 306 -1.39 -6.71 0.14
CA THR A 306 -1.41 -8.17 0.11
C THR A 306 -0.74 -8.67 -1.17
N LYS A 307 -0.07 -9.81 -1.10
CA LYS A 307 0.60 -10.45 -2.24
C LYS A 307 -0.33 -11.48 -2.89
N MET A 308 -0.19 -11.67 -4.21
CA MET A 308 -1.01 -12.62 -4.98
C MET A 308 -1.06 -14.02 -4.36
N ASN A 309 0.04 -14.50 -3.79
CA ASN A 309 0.14 -15.85 -3.20
C ASN A 309 0.11 -15.82 -1.66
N ALA A 310 -0.56 -14.83 -1.05
CA ALA A 310 -0.68 -14.72 0.40
C ALA A 310 -1.60 -15.81 0.97
N SER A 311 -1.11 -16.52 2.00
CA SER A 311 -1.95 -17.38 2.81
C SER A 311 -2.97 -16.53 3.60
N GLY A 312 -4.08 -17.12 4.03
CA GLY A 312 -5.03 -16.42 4.88
C GLY A 312 -4.39 -15.94 6.18
N GLU A 313 -3.55 -16.76 6.80
CA GLU A 313 -2.80 -16.43 8.02
C GLU A 313 -1.84 -15.25 7.81
N TYR A 314 -1.17 -15.18 6.67
CA TYR A 314 -0.30 -14.05 6.31
C TYR A 314 -1.09 -12.74 6.26
N GLU A 315 -2.20 -12.72 5.54
CA GLU A 315 -3.04 -11.53 5.42
C GLU A 315 -3.60 -11.09 6.77
N GLU A 316 -4.02 -12.03 7.63
CA GLU A 316 -4.46 -11.72 8.98
C GLU A 316 -3.36 -11.03 9.81
N ASN A 317 -2.13 -11.55 9.75
CA ASN A 317 -0.99 -10.99 10.46
C ASN A 317 -0.59 -9.61 9.91
N GLU A 318 -0.49 -9.46 8.58
CA GLU A 318 -0.20 -8.18 7.93
C GLU A 318 -1.25 -7.12 8.28
N LEU A 319 -2.53 -7.49 8.23
CA LEU A 319 -3.62 -6.58 8.54
C LEU A 319 -3.60 -6.16 10.02
N ALA A 320 -3.29 -7.08 10.95
CA ALA A 320 -3.13 -6.76 12.35
C ALA A 320 -1.99 -5.75 12.59
N MET A 321 -0.85 -5.90 11.91
CA MET A 321 0.27 -4.96 11.98
C MET A 321 -0.10 -3.58 11.42
N HIS A 322 -0.80 -3.53 10.28
CA HIS A 322 -1.28 -2.27 9.70
C HIS A 322 -2.27 -1.56 10.64
N ILE A 323 -3.19 -2.31 11.26
CA ILE A 323 -4.14 -1.77 12.23
C ILE A 323 -3.39 -1.18 13.43
N ALA A 324 -2.46 -1.93 14.02
CA ALA A 324 -1.67 -1.47 15.16
C ALA A 324 -0.88 -0.18 14.82
N ALA A 325 -0.32 -0.10 13.61
CA ALA A 325 0.37 1.09 13.13
C ALA A 325 -0.56 2.30 13.03
N LEU A 326 -1.76 2.13 12.45
CA LEU A 326 -2.78 3.19 12.35
C LEU A 326 -3.27 3.66 13.72
N GLU A 327 -3.40 2.75 14.68
CA GLU A 327 -3.82 3.08 16.04
C GLU A 327 -2.83 4.01 16.75
N LYS A 328 -1.51 3.88 16.48
CA LYS A 328 -0.49 4.83 16.99
C LYS A 328 -0.69 6.26 16.49
N TYR A 329 -1.43 6.44 15.39
CA TYR A 329 -1.83 7.75 14.84
C TYR A 329 -3.28 8.14 15.19
N GLY A 330 -3.90 7.43 16.14
CA GLY A 330 -5.26 7.68 16.60
C GLY A 330 -6.33 7.35 15.55
N ILE A 331 -6.01 6.54 14.55
CA ILE A 331 -6.97 5.98 13.60
C ILE A 331 -7.37 4.62 14.14
N LYS A 332 -8.60 4.54 14.68
CA LYS A 332 -9.15 3.28 15.17
C LYS A 332 -9.96 2.62 14.08
N ILE A 333 -9.89 1.30 13.98
CA ILE A 333 -10.95 0.56 13.29
C ILE A 333 -12.25 0.88 14.03
N SER A 334 -13.17 1.51 13.31
CA SER A 334 -14.41 2.06 13.86
C SER A 334 -15.58 1.57 13.01
N ASP A 335 -16.78 1.67 13.56
CA ASP A 335 -18.01 1.37 12.84
C ASP A 335 -18.05 2.12 11.49
N GLY A 336 -18.00 1.34 10.43
CA GLY A 336 -18.04 1.80 9.04
C GLY A 336 -16.71 2.13 8.38
N MET A 337 -15.57 1.71 8.95
CA MET A 337 -14.31 1.71 8.21
C MET A 337 -14.32 0.60 7.15
N GLY A 338 -13.77 0.91 5.98
CA GLY A 338 -13.49 -0.06 4.93
C GLY A 338 -12.04 0.01 4.48
N PHE A 339 -11.75 -0.67 3.38
CA PHE A 339 -10.38 -0.84 2.89
C PHE A 339 -10.28 -0.83 1.37
N ASN A 340 -9.07 -0.58 0.91
CA ASN A 340 -8.61 -0.86 -0.44
C ASN A 340 -7.25 -1.60 -0.35
N GLN A 341 -6.88 -2.34 -1.39
CA GLN A 341 -5.57 -3.00 -1.47
C GLN A 341 -4.65 -2.23 -2.40
N HIS A 342 -3.37 -2.14 -2.03
CA HIS A 342 -2.36 -1.67 -2.96
C HIS A 342 -2.35 -2.56 -4.21
N THR A 343 -2.42 -1.94 -5.39
CA THR A 343 -2.58 -2.60 -6.71
C THR A 343 -3.83 -3.48 -6.89
N TRP A 344 -4.82 -3.35 -5.99
CA TRP A 344 -6.09 -4.06 -6.04
C TRP A 344 -6.01 -5.59 -5.96
N HIS A 345 -4.83 -6.17 -5.73
CA HIS A 345 -4.69 -7.61 -5.68
C HIS A 345 -5.45 -8.22 -4.51
N THR A 346 -6.14 -9.31 -4.79
CA THR A 346 -6.56 -10.29 -3.79
C THR A 346 -5.77 -11.58 -3.98
N SER A 347 -5.67 -12.38 -2.92
CA SER A 347 -4.97 -13.66 -2.97
C SER A 347 -5.62 -14.62 -3.98
N VAL A 348 -4.79 -15.39 -4.68
CA VAL A 348 -5.21 -16.48 -5.57
C VAL A 348 -5.35 -17.82 -4.86
N GLU A 349 -4.98 -17.89 -3.58
CA GLU A 349 -5.13 -19.11 -2.77
C GLU A 349 -6.60 -19.33 -2.33
N GLY A 350 -7.43 -18.28 -2.35
CA GLY A 350 -8.87 -18.38 -2.11
C GLY A 350 -9.66 -17.24 -2.76
N GLU A 351 -10.80 -17.56 -3.38
CA GLU A 351 -11.60 -16.59 -4.15
C GLU A 351 -12.09 -15.40 -3.30
N THR A 352 -12.37 -15.64 -2.02
CA THR A 352 -12.98 -14.69 -1.08
C THR A 352 -12.08 -14.37 0.13
N GLN A 353 -10.91 -15.02 0.21
CA GLN A 353 -10.03 -15.00 1.39
C GLN A 353 -9.65 -13.58 1.85
N THR A 354 -9.10 -12.75 0.94
CA THR A 354 -8.68 -11.38 1.28
C THR A 354 -9.84 -10.54 1.81
N LEU A 355 -11.04 -10.77 1.27
CA LEU A 355 -12.24 -10.07 1.69
C LEU A 355 -12.63 -10.53 3.09
N GLU A 356 -12.78 -11.84 3.31
CA GLU A 356 -13.10 -12.46 4.60
C GLU A 356 -12.14 -12.02 5.71
N ASN A 357 -10.84 -11.97 5.43
CA ASN A 357 -9.82 -11.48 6.35
C ASN A 357 -10.03 -10.02 6.74
N GLY A 358 -10.38 -9.17 5.76
CA GLY A 358 -10.78 -7.79 6.03
C GLY A 358 -11.98 -7.68 6.98
N PHE A 359 -13.01 -8.51 6.77
CA PHE A 359 -14.20 -8.53 7.65
C PHE A 359 -13.90 -9.06 9.04
N LYS A 360 -13.08 -10.10 9.14
CA LYS A 360 -12.62 -10.65 10.42
C LYS A 360 -11.90 -9.58 11.24
N ALA A 361 -11.16 -8.69 10.58
CA ALA A 361 -10.50 -7.54 11.18
C ALA A 361 -11.43 -6.33 11.46
N GLY A 362 -12.73 -6.43 11.15
CA GLY A 362 -13.73 -5.39 11.45
C GLY A 362 -13.94 -4.35 10.35
N LEU A 363 -13.39 -4.56 9.16
CA LEU A 363 -13.62 -3.69 8.00
C LEU A 363 -14.94 -4.08 7.32
N LEU A 364 -15.74 -3.10 6.88
CA LEU A 364 -17.14 -3.31 6.50
C LEU A 364 -17.42 -3.13 5.00
N TRP A 365 -16.45 -2.69 4.20
CA TRP A 365 -16.59 -2.53 2.76
C TRP A 365 -15.22 -2.48 2.08
N CYS A 366 -15.17 -2.78 0.79
CA CYS A 366 -13.95 -2.76 -0.02
C CYS A 366 -14.16 -1.90 -1.27
N SER A 367 -13.39 -0.84 -1.45
CA SER A 367 -13.53 0.07 -2.61
C SER A 367 -12.55 -0.29 -3.71
N GLY A 368 -13.00 -1.01 -4.74
CA GLY A 368 -12.15 -1.47 -5.82
C GLY A 368 -11.27 -2.65 -5.39
N PHE A 369 -11.30 -3.72 -6.18
CA PHE A 369 -10.38 -4.85 -6.09
C PHE A 369 -10.34 -5.53 -7.45
N LYS A 370 -9.31 -6.34 -7.65
CA LYS A 370 -9.15 -7.23 -8.77
C LYS A 370 -9.58 -8.62 -8.30
N PRO A 371 -10.65 -9.21 -8.87
CA PRO A 371 -11.08 -10.54 -8.48
C PRO A 371 -9.95 -11.56 -8.57
N SER A 372 -9.97 -12.51 -7.63
CA SER A 372 -8.95 -13.56 -7.53
C SER A 372 -8.78 -14.28 -8.88
N GLY A 373 -7.53 -14.39 -9.34
CA GLY A 373 -7.18 -15.05 -10.61
C GLY A 373 -7.60 -14.29 -11.88
N SER A 374 -8.22 -13.11 -11.76
CA SER A 374 -8.61 -12.31 -12.92
C SER A 374 -7.38 -11.68 -13.60
N ASN A 375 -7.46 -11.43 -14.90
CA ASN A 375 -6.52 -10.56 -15.62
C ASN A 375 -7.10 -9.15 -15.85
N ALA A 376 -8.33 -8.91 -15.39
CA ALA A 376 -8.95 -7.61 -15.51
C ALA A 376 -8.15 -6.58 -14.71
N VAL A 377 -7.88 -5.45 -15.34
CA VAL A 377 -7.24 -4.29 -14.73
C VAL A 377 -8.38 -3.39 -14.27
N PRO A 378 -8.62 -3.22 -12.96
CA PRO A 378 -9.83 -2.58 -12.45
C PRO A 378 -10.16 -1.24 -13.10
N GLU A 379 -9.15 -0.45 -13.43
CA GLU A 379 -9.27 0.87 -14.03
C GLU A 379 -9.71 0.90 -15.51
N SER A 380 -9.48 -0.16 -16.29
CA SER A 380 -9.57 -0.09 -17.77
C SER A 380 -10.22 -1.29 -18.45
N SER A 381 -10.61 -2.29 -17.67
CA SER A 381 -11.19 -3.53 -18.18
C SER A 381 -12.70 -3.43 -18.41
N ALA A 382 -13.19 -4.06 -19.49
CA ALA A 382 -14.62 -4.14 -19.75
C ALA A 382 -15.37 -4.90 -18.64
N GLU A 383 -14.69 -5.86 -18.01
CA GLU A 383 -15.17 -6.65 -16.88
C GLU A 383 -15.49 -5.80 -15.64
N THR A 384 -14.97 -4.57 -15.55
CA THR A 384 -15.13 -3.66 -14.40
C THR A 384 -15.96 -2.41 -14.71
N ALA A 385 -16.39 -2.22 -15.97
CA ALA A 385 -17.08 -1.01 -16.43
C ALA A 385 -18.56 -0.93 -16.05
N ILE A 386 -19.19 -2.06 -15.71
CA ILE A 386 -20.59 -2.15 -15.26
C ILE A 386 -20.58 -2.95 -13.96
N SER A 387 -20.47 -2.22 -12.85
CA SER A 387 -20.43 -2.78 -11.51
C SER A 387 -21.68 -2.40 -10.75
N ILE A 388 -22.35 -3.40 -10.18
CA ILE A 388 -23.47 -3.18 -9.26
C ILE A 388 -22.94 -3.52 -7.87
N PRO A 389 -23.10 -2.64 -6.87
CA PRO A 389 -22.80 -3.00 -5.51
C PRO A 389 -23.60 -4.22 -5.13
N PHE A 390 -22.97 -5.20 -4.48
CA PHE A 390 -23.65 -6.42 -4.07
C PHE A 390 -23.27 -6.75 -2.64
N LEU A 391 -24.23 -7.28 -1.89
CA LEU A 391 -23.98 -7.86 -0.58
C LEU A 391 -23.40 -9.25 -0.78
N PHE A 392 -22.21 -9.49 -0.23
CA PHE A 392 -21.62 -10.81 -0.16
C PHE A 392 -21.90 -11.39 1.22
N GLU A 393 -22.50 -12.58 1.25
CA GLU A 393 -22.83 -13.31 2.47
C GLU A 393 -21.80 -14.41 2.66
N ASP A 394 -21.00 -14.31 3.72
CA ASP A 394 -20.14 -15.41 4.15
C ASP A 394 -20.99 -16.49 4.83
N LYS A 395 -20.66 -17.77 4.62
CA LYS A 395 -21.34 -18.91 5.26
C LYS A 395 -21.00 -18.92 6.75
N GLY A 396 -21.75 -18.14 7.52
CA GLY A 396 -21.59 -18.02 8.98
C GLY A 396 -21.56 -16.56 9.48
N SER A 397 -21.63 -15.57 8.59
CA SER A 397 -21.59 -14.15 8.95
C SER A 397 -22.63 -13.35 8.16
N GLU A 398 -23.56 -12.71 8.87
CA GLU A 398 -24.66 -11.88 8.34
C GLU A 398 -24.17 -10.50 7.85
N ARG A 399 -23.03 -10.42 7.15
CA ARG A 399 -22.38 -9.14 6.85
C ARG A 399 -22.40 -8.77 5.36
N PRO A 400 -23.26 -7.84 4.93
CA PRO A 400 -23.26 -7.34 3.57
C PRO A 400 -21.98 -6.57 3.23
N ILE A 401 -21.31 -6.96 2.15
CA ILE A 401 -20.23 -6.15 1.54
C ILE A 401 -20.83 -5.11 0.58
N ILE A 402 -20.15 -3.99 0.37
CA ILE A 402 -20.52 -3.00 -0.65
C ILE A 402 -19.34 -2.80 -1.55
N PHE A 403 -19.58 -3.04 -2.84
CA PHE A 403 -18.55 -3.04 -3.87
C PHE A 403 -18.84 -1.98 -4.92
N ASN A 404 -17.76 -1.38 -5.42
CA ASN A 404 -17.75 -0.83 -6.77
C ASN A 404 -16.39 -1.17 -7.38
N THR A 405 -16.38 -1.71 -8.59
CA THR A 405 -15.13 -1.78 -9.36
C THR A 405 -14.83 -0.40 -9.91
N SER A 406 -13.57 0.03 -9.74
CA SER A 406 -13.13 1.40 -10.01
C SER A 406 -13.14 1.73 -11.50
N THR A 407 -14.29 2.19 -12.03
CA THR A 407 -14.27 2.86 -13.33
C THR A 407 -13.56 4.21 -13.18
N MET A 408 -12.36 4.32 -13.74
CA MET A 408 -11.56 5.55 -13.62
C MET A 408 -12.12 6.65 -14.54
N LEU A 409 -12.44 7.81 -13.95
CA LEU A 409 -13.02 8.94 -14.66
C LEU A 409 -12.02 9.72 -15.55
N TYR A 410 -10.73 9.43 -15.44
CA TYR A 410 -9.68 10.20 -16.12
C TYR A 410 -9.04 9.46 -17.29
N ASP A 411 -9.40 8.21 -17.54
CA ASP A 411 -9.04 7.55 -18.79
C ASP A 411 -9.91 8.12 -19.94
N GLN A 412 -9.44 8.05 -21.18
CA GLN A 412 -10.23 8.51 -22.34
C GLN A 412 -11.01 7.36 -22.99
N ASN A 413 -11.30 6.30 -22.23
CA ASN A 413 -11.85 5.05 -22.78
C ASN A 413 -13.38 5.02 -22.77
N GLY A 414 -14.04 6.04 -22.19
CA GLY A 414 -15.50 6.20 -22.21
C GLY A 414 -16.25 5.28 -21.23
N TRP A 415 -15.54 4.55 -20.37
CA TRP A 415 -16.16 3.65 -19.39
C TRP A 415 -17.02 4.41 -18.37
N GLY A 416 -16.59 5.60 -17.94
CA GLY A 416 -17.38 6.47 -17.07
C GLY A 416 -18.75 6.81 -17.68
N ASP A 417 -18.77 7.19 -18.96
CA ASP A 417 -20.00 7.55 -19.68
C ASP A 417 -20.96 6.35 -19.83
N ILE A 418 -20.41 5.15 -20.00
CA ILE A 418 -21.20 3.90 -20.04
C ILE A 418 -21.81 3.63 -18.66
N SER A 419 -21.03 3.70 -17.59
CA SER A 419 -21.55 3.59 -16.21
C SER A 419 -22.66 4.60 -15.95
N ALA A 420 -22.45 5.85 -16.37
CA ALA A 420 -23.41 6.94 -16.20
C ALA A 420 -24.73 6.72 -16.95
N LYS A 421 -24.68 6.15 -18.16
CA LYS A 421 -25.89 5.78 -18.92
C LYS A 421 -26.81 4.83 -18.14
N HIS A 422 -26.25 4.04 -17.22
CA HIS A 422 -26.96 3.07 -16.41
C HIS A 422 -27.20 3.53 -14.97
N ASP A 423 -26.95 4.80 -14.65
CA ASP A 423 -27.05 5.38 -13.29
C ASP A 423 -26.21 4.61 -12.26
N LEU A 424 -25.06 4.05 -12.67
CA LEU A 424 -24.20 3.24 -11.81
C LEU A 424 -23.23 4.10 -11.00
N PRO A 425 -22.90 3.73 -9.75
CA PRO A 425 -21.87 4.42 -8.98
C PRO A 425 -20.53 4.44 -9.72
N VAL A 426 -19.76 5.52 -9.57
CA VAL A 426 -18.40 5.61 -10.10
C VAL A 426 -17.45 6.03 -8.99
N SER A 427 -16.33 5.33 -8.86
CA SER A 427 -15.31 5.61 -7.85
C SER A 427 -14.22 6.50 -8.43
N MET A 428 -13.85 7.55 -7.70
CA MET A 428 -12.75 8.44 -8.05
C MET A 428 -11.52 7.99 -7.25
N TYR A 429 -10.52 7.43 -7.94
CA TYR A 429 -9.30 6.93 -7.31
C TYR A 429 -8.06 7.71 -7.74
N TYR A 430 -7.11 7.93 -6.84
CA TYR A 430 -5.81 8.53 -7.14
C TYR A 430 -4.70 7.76 -6.42
N HIS A 431 -3.79 7.15 -7.18
CA HIS A 431 -2.59 6.52 -6.62
C HIS A 431 -1.41 7.50 -6.64
N CYS A 432 -0.54 7.42 -5.64
CA CYS A 432 0.72 8.17 -5.63
C CYS A 432 1.65 7.86 -6.81
N ASP A 433 1.51 6.68 -7.41
CA ASP A 433 2.45 6.17 -8.42
C ASP A 433 2.10 6.67 -9.84
N PHE A 434 0.88 7.17 -10.04
CA PHE A 434 0.38 7.57 -11.37
C PHE A 434 0.05 9.07 -11.46
N ALA A 435 -0.15 9.75 -10.33
CA ALA A 435 -0.74 11.09 -10.30
C ALA A 435 0.25 12.23 -10.02
N TYR A 436 1.50 11.93 -9.62
CA TYR A 436 2.44 12.93 -9.11
C TYR A 436 3.59 13.28 -10.05
N GLU A 437 3.54 12.85 -11.31
CA GLU A 437 4.57 13.29 -12.26
C GLU A 437 4.54 14.82 -12.44
N ARG A 438 3.35 15.44 -12.50
CA ARG A 438 3.18 16.89 -12.70
C ARG A 438 1.89 17.48 -12.10
N PRO A 439 1.91 18.69 -11.50
CA PRO A 439 0.72 19.34 -10.95
C PRO A 439 -0.44 19.54 -11.95
N GLU A 440 -0.13 19.76 -13.23
CA GLU A 440 -1.13 19.98 -14.28
C GLU A 440 -2.00 18.73 -14.53
N ASP A 441 -1.46 17.53 -14.26
CA ASP A 441 -2.20 16.27 -14.38
C ASP A 441 -3.27 16.15 -13.30
N ILE A 442 -2.97 16.61 -12.08
CA ILE A 442 -3.92 16.64 -10.96
C ILE A 442 -5.09 17.58 -11.29
N GLU A 443 -4.78 18.81 -11.71
CA GLU A 443 -5.80 19.79 -12.07
C GLU A 443 -6.71 19.26 -13.19
N ARG A 444 -6.11 18.71 -14.24
CA ARG A 444 -6.85 18.09 -15.35
C ARG A 444 -7.80 17.00 -14.87
N ASN A 445 -7.34 16.10 -14.00
CA ASN A 445 -8.14 14.97 -13.53
C ASN A 445 -9.30 15.43 -12.63
N VAL A 446 -9.06 16.42 -11.76
CA VAL A 446 -10.10 17.04 -10.94
C VAL A 446 -11.16 17.73 -11.81
N LEU A 447 -10.73 18.48 -12.83
CA LEU A 447 -11.65 19.13 -13.78
C LEU A 447 -12.48 18.10 -14.56
N ARG A 448 -11.90 16.96 -14.95
CA ARG A 448 -12.63 15.85 -15.59
C ARG A 448 -13.70 15.26 -14.68
N ALA A 449 -13.36 14.94 -13.45
CA ALA A 449 -14.33 14.43 -12.48
C ALA A 449 -15.46 15.45 -12.23
N SER A 450 -15.12 16.73 -12.10
CA SER A 450 -16.11 17.80 -11.97
C SER A 450 -17.02 17.91 -13.20
N ALA A 451 -16.47 17.80 -14.41
CA ALA A 451 -17.24 17.84 -15.65
C ALA A 451 -18.15 16.61 -15.79
N PHE A 452 -17.65 15.41 -15.46
CA PHE A 452 -18.43 14.18 -15.44
C PHE A 452 -19.63 14.30 -14.51
N ALA A 453 -19.39 14.70 -13.26
CA ALA A 453 -20.46 14.82 -12.27
C ALA A 453 -21.53 15.84 -12.70
N LYS A 454 -21.10 16.93 -13.33
CA LYS A 454 -21.98 17.91 -13.94
C LYS A 454 -22.78 17.33 -15.12
N ASN A 455 -22.15 16.66 -16.07
CA ASN A 455 -22.80 16.19 -17.29
C ASN A 455 -23.87 15.11 -17.03
N TYR A 456 -23.65 14.30 -16.00
CA TYR A 456 -24.51 13.16 -15.66
C TYR A 456 -25.34 13.37 -14.38
N ASP A 457 -25.31 14.58 -13.80
CA ASP A 457 -26.02 14.94 -12.57
C ASP A 457 -25.65 14.06 -11.33
N TYR A 458 -24.40 13.62 -11.22
CA TYR A 458 -23.92 12.84 -10.07
C TYR A 458 -23.72 13.71 -8.83
N ASN A 459 -23.76 13.04 -7.67
CA ASN A 459 -23.36 13.59 -6.38
C ASN A 459 -21.98 13.04 -5.99
N PHE A 460 -21.17 13.88 -5.35
CA PHE A 460 -19.94 13.41 -4.71
C PHE A 460 -20.21 13.08 -3.24
N VAL A 461 -19.74 11.90 -2.85
CA VAL A 461 -19.75 11.38 -1.48
C VAL A 461 -18.43 10.66 -1.23
N THR A 462 -18.03 10.54 0.03
CA THR A 462 -16.90 9.67 0.39
C THR A 462 -17.31 8.19 0.26
N GLU A 463 -16.34 7.28 0.18
CA GLU A 463 -16.61 5.84 0.08
C GLU A 463 -17.39 5.31 1.29
N LYS A 464 -17.09 5.80 2.50
CA LYS A 464 -17.85 5.46 3.72
C LYS A 464 -19.32 5.87 3.62
N GLN A 465 -19.58 7.09 3.13
CA GLN A 465 -20.94 7.61 2.97
C GLN A 465 -21.70 6.86 1.89
N TYR A 466 -21.01 6.50 0.80
CA TYR A 466 -21.51 5.63 -0.24
C TYR A 466 -21.91 4.25 0.30
N ALA A 467 -21.04 3.64 1.11
CA ALA A 467 -21.31 2.36 1.76
C ALA A 467 -22.54 2.43 2.67
N LYS A 468 -22.67 3.45 3.52
CA LYS A 468 -23.90 3.61 4.33
C LYS A 468 -25.17 3.74 3.47
N ALA A 469 -25.12 4.48 2.36
CA ALA A 469 -26.26 4.66 1.48
C ALA A 469 -26.69 3.36 0.78
N VAL A 470 -25.72 2.55 0.32
CA VAL A 470 -26.00 1.25 -0.29
C VAL A 470 -26.56 0.28 0.76
N ALA A 471 -25.97 0.21 1.96
CA ALA A 471 -26.49 -0.61 3.06
C ALA A 471 -27.95 -0.26 3.38
N ALA A 472 -28.26 1.03 3.50
CA ALA A 472 -29.62 1.50 3.75
C ALA A 472 -30.60 1.10 2.64
N SER A 473 -30.16 1.18 1.38
CA SER A 473 -30.96 0.80 0.20
C SER A 473 -31.28 -0.70 0.19
N TYR A 474 -30.28 -1.56 0.43
CA TYR A 474 -30.48 -3.00 0.56
C TYR A 474 -31.38 -3.38 1.73
N ASN A 475 -31.32 -2.60 2.81
CA ASN A 475 -32.07 -2.81 4.04
C ASN A 475 -33.49 -2.21 4.04
N THR A 476 -33.92 -1.59 2.93
CA THR A 476 -35.27 -1.03 2.82
C THR A 476 -36.11 -1.80 1.80
N ASP A 477 -37.30 -2.22 2.20
CA ASP A 477 -38.37 -2.55 1.26
C ASP A 477 -39.29 -1.35 1.10
N ILE A 478 -39.67 -1.02 -0.15
CA ILE A 478 -40.64 0.05 -0.42
C ILE A 478 -41.94 -0.60 -0.86
N SER A 479 -42.94 -0.54 0.02
CA SER A 479 -44.31 -0.93 -0.32
C SER A 479 -44.93 0.13 -1.23
N VAL A 480 -45.50 -0.29 -2.36
CA VAL A 480 -46.13 0.61 -3.34
C VAL A 480 -47.62 0.35 -3.39
N THR A 481 -48.41 1.37 -3.04
CA THR A 481 -49.88 1.35 -3.17
C THR A 481 -50.33 2.34 -4.23
N ILE A 482 -51.19 1.92 -5.16
CA ILE A 482 -51.76 2.79 -6.20
C ILE A 482 -53.25 2.94 -5.96
N GLU A 483 -53.67 4.16 -5.62
CA GLU A 483 -55.08 4.51 -5.41
C GLU A 483 -55.62 5.33 -6.60
N ASN A 484 -56.88 5.09 -6.96
CA ASN A 484 -57.57 5.92 -7.96
C ASN A 484 -58.11 7.19 -7.28
N ALA A 485 -57.54 8.35 -7.59
CA ALA A 485 -57.97 9.65 -7.06
C ALA A 485 -58.98 10.37 -7.98
N GLY A 486 -59.73 9.63 -8.80
CA GLY A 486 -60.77 10.15 -9.68
C GLY A 486 -60.23 11.12 -10.73
N LYS A 487 -60.78 12.34 -10.80
CA LYS A 487 -60.36 13.37 -11.79
C LYS A 487 -58.90 13.84 -11.62
N LYS A 488 -58.26 13.56 -10.48
CA LYS A 488 -56.85 13.88 -10.21
C LYS A 488 -55.87 12.79 -10.66
N GLY A 489 -56.34 11.70 -11.26
CA GLY A 489 -55.50 10.60 -11.74
C GLY A 489 -55.16 9.58 -10.65
N GLN A 490 -54.04 8.90 -10.80
CA GLN A 490 -53.54 7.93 -9.81
C GLN A 490 -52.75 8.64 -8.71
N LYS A 491 -52.88 8.14 -7.48
CA LYS A 491 -52.08 8.50 -6.32
C LYS A 491 -51.19 7.30 -6.00
N ILE A 492 -49.88 7.49 -6.10
CA ILE A 492 -48.87 6.47 -5.78
C ILE A 492 -48.39 6.77 -4.36
N ILE A 493 -48.48 5.79 -3.47
CA ILE A 493 -48.02 5.87 -2.08
C ILE A 493 -46.84 4.92 -1.93
N LEU A 494 -45.72 5.45 -1.48
CA LEU A 494 -44.49 4.72 -1.21
C LEU A 494 -44.28 4.72 0.30
N THR A 495 -44.23 3.53 0.90
CA THR A 495 -44.03 3.37 2.34
C THR A 495 -42.75 2.56 2.57
N PRO A 496 -41.68 3.17 3.11
CA PRO A 496 -40.44 2.46 3.39
C PRO A 496 -40.59 1.57 4.63
N GLN A 497 -39.99 0.38 4.59
CA GLN A 497 -39.94 -0.58 5.68
C GLN A 497 -38.50 -1.03 5.88
N ILE A 498 -37.98 -0.79 7.08
CA ILE A 498 -36.62 -1.22 7.47
C ILE A 498 -36.68 -2.72 7.78
N LYS A 499 -35.80 -3.49 7.14
CA LYS A 499 -35.73 -4.95 7.32
C LYS A 499 -35.04 -5.32 8.63
N ASP A 500 -33.84 -4.79 8.87
CA ASP A 500 -33.06 -5.11 10.06
C ASP A 500 -32.21 -3.91 10.53
N LYS A 501 -32.23 -3.62 11.83
CA LYS A 501 -31.42 -2.55 12.44
C LYS A 501 -30.06 -3.02 12.95
N THR A 502 -29.78 -4.32 12.87
CA THR A 502 -28.53 -4.93 13.38
C THR A 502 -27.47 -5.12 12.31
N ILE A 503 -27.80 -4.85 11.04
CA ILE A 503 -26.84 -4.98 9.95
C ILE A 503 -25.61 -4.08 10.16
N PRO A 504 -24.42 -4.53 9.72
CA PRO A 504 -23.27 -3.64 9.55
C PRO A 504 -23.64 -2.40 8.73
N LEU A 505 -23.04 -1.26 9.07
CA LEU A 505 -23.29 0.04 8.44
C LEU A 505 -24.71 0.59 8.63
N TYR A 506 -25.56 0.00 9.48
CA TYR A 506 -26.85 0.59 9.83
C TYR A 506 -26.64 2.01 10.40
N ASP A 507 -27.32 2.97 9.80
CA ASP A 507 -27.33 4.36 10.24
C ASP A 507 -28.74 4.92 10.01
N GLU A 508 -29.40 5.37 11.08
CA GLU A 508 -30.79 5.83 11.02
C GLU A 508 -30.97 7.00 10.03
N SER A 509 -29.98 7.88 9.92
CA SER A 509 -30.05 9.04 9.02
C SER A 509 -30.03 8.59 7.56
N TYR A 510 -29.15 7.63 7.23
CA TYR A 510 -29.10 7.04 5.90
C TYR A 510 -30.32 6.20 5.58
N GLN A 511 -30.89 5.52 6.58
CA GLN A 511 -32.13 4.77 6.41
C GLN A 511 -33.31 5.67 6.05
N LYS A 512 -33.33 6.91 6.55
CA LYS A 512 -34.30 7.96 6.19
C LYS A 512 -33.94 8.73 4.91
N ALA A 513 -32.86 8.36 4.22
CA ALA A 513 -32.38 9.03 3.01
C ALA A 513 -32.45 8.15 1.75
N VAL A 514 -33.03 6.96 1.84
CA VAL A 514 -33.27 6.09 0.67
C VAL A 514 -34.19 6.77 -0.35
N GLY A 515 -34.07 6.38 -1.62
CA GLY A 515 -34.82 6.98 -2.71
C GLY A 515 -35.48 5.97 -3.64
N ALA A 516 -36.45 6.42 -4.42
CA ALA A 516 -37.10 5.65 -5.47
C ALA A 516 -37.00 6.38 -6.81
N LYS A 517 -36.66 5.61 -7.86
CA LYS A 517 -36.78 6.02 -9.27
C LYS A 517 -38.10 5.49 -9.82
N ILE A 518 -39.04 6.38 -10.11
CA ILE A 518 -40.36 6.01 -10.63
C ILE A 518 -40.41 6.40 -12.10
N VAL A 519 -40.52 5.40 -12.97
CA VAL A 519 -40.65 5.57 -14.42
C VAL A 519 -42.13 5.59 -14.79
N LEU A 520 -42.60 6.71 -15.32
CA LEU A 520 -43.96 6.89 -15.76
C LEU A 520 -44.19 6.15 -17.07
N GLY A 521 -45.29 5.39 -17.15
CA GLY A 521 -45.71 4.77 -18.40
C GLY A 521 -46.09 5.81 -19.46
N GLU A 522 -46.10 5.42 -20.74
CA GLU A 522 -46.30 6.33 -21.88
C GLU A 522 -47.53 7.24 -21.77
N LYS A 523 -48.62 6.75 -21.18
CA LYS A 523 -49.87 7.54 -20.98
C LYS A 523 -49.73 8.68 -19.96
N CYS A 524 -48.68 8.63 -19.15
CA CYS A 524 -48.34 9.60 -18.12
C CYS A 524 -47.24 10.57 -18.56
N ARG A 525 -46.76 10.48 -19.82
CA ARG A 525 -45.72 11.35 -20.37
C ARG A 525 -46.10 12.82 -20.29
N GLY A 526 -45.16 13.64 -19.81
CA GLY A 526 -45.36 15.08 -19.63
C GLY A 526 -46.35 15.48 -18.52
N TRP A 527 -46.78 14.54 -17.68
CA TRP A 527 -47.56 14.89 -16.50
C TRP A 527 -46.74 15.73 -15.55
N LYS A 528 -47.35 16.82 -15.06
CA LYS A 528 -46.84 17.55 -13.90
C LYS A 528 -47.21 16.74 -12.66
N LEU A 529 -46.19 16.44 -11.86
CA LEU A 529 -46.33 15.71 -10.62
C LEU A 529 -46.15 16.65 -9.42
N ASN A 530 -46.76 16.27 -8.31
CA ASN A 530 -46.47 16.80 -6.99
C ASN A 530 -46.15 15.64 -6.05
N THR A 531 -45.30 15.89 -5.06
CA THR A 531 -44.95 14.87 -4.07
C THR A 531 -44.71 15.46 -2.69
N THR A 532 -44.96 14.65 -1.66
CA THR A 532 -44.63 14.96 -0.26
C THR A 532 -43.18 14.66 0.10
N SER A 533 -42.37 14.17 -0.85
CA SER A 533 -40.96 13.86 -0.64
C SER A 533 -40.14 15.08 -0.21
N THR A 534 -39.21 14.87 0.73
CA THR A 534 -38.29 15.87 1.26
C THR A 534 -37.37 16.48 0.18
N ALA A 535 -36.92 15.66 -0.76
CA ALA A 535 -36.09 16.07 -1.88
C ALA A 535 -36.46 15.23 -3.11
N TRP A 536 -36.70 15.89 -4.22
CA TRP A 536 -37.12 15.22 -5.44
C TRP A 536 -36.84 16.07 -6.68
N TYR A 537 -36.69 15.40 -7.81
CA TYR A 537 -36.66 16.06 -9.10
C TYR A 537 -37.34 15.20 -10.17
N GLN A 538 -37.85 15.84 -11.21
CA GLN A 538 -38.41 15.17 -12.38
C GLN A 538 -37.55 15.46 -13.60
N LYS A 539 -37.14 14.41 -14.31
CA LYS A 539 -36.45 14.48 -15.61
C LYS A 539 -37.22 13.61 -16.60
N ASP A 540 -37.76 14.25 -17.62
CA ASP A 540 -38.63 13.61 -18.61
C ASP A 540 -39.80 12.86 -17.94
N ASP A 541 -39.91 11.56 -18.20
CA ASP A 541 -40.94 10.66 -17.67
C ASP A 541 -40.49 9.95 -16.39
N VAL A 542 -39.42 10.43 -15.73
CA VAL A 542 -38.87 9.84 -14.52
C VAL A 542 -38.92 10.84 -13.38
N ILE A 543 -39.44 10.41 -12.22
CA ILE A 543 -39.34 11.15 -10.97
C ILE A 543 -38.41 10.39 -10.02
N TYR A 544 -37.48 11.13 -9.44
CA TYR A 544 -36.57 10.67 -8.40
C TYR A 544 -37.03 11.33 -7.11
N ALA A 545 -37.39 10.54 -6.10
CA ALA A 545 -37.91 11.04 -4.84
C ALA A 545 -37.21 10.33 -3.67
N GLY A 546 -36.80 11.09 -2.65
CA GLY A 546 -36.44 10.51 -1.36
C GLY A 546 -37.66 9.90 -0.67
N VAL A 547 -37.51 8.72 -0.09
CA VAL A 547 -38.56 7.91 0.53
C VAL A 547 -38.12 7.51 1.95
N GLY A 548 -37.73 8.50 2.76
CA GLY A 548 -37.38 8.29 4.17
C GLY A 548 -38.57 8.05 5.09
N GLU A 549 -39.74 8.51 4.65
CA GLU A 549 -41.05 8.36 5.30
C GLU A 549 -42.08 8.03 4.22
N GLU A 550 -43.36 7.93 4.59
CA GLU A 550 -44.42 7.75 3.60
C GLU A 550 -44.45 8.92 2.61
N VAL A 551 -44.30 8.60 1.33
CA VAL A 551 -44.28 9.57 0.24
C VAL A 551 -45.45 9.34 -0.69
N ILE A 552 -46.17 10.42 -0.97
CA ILE A 552 -47.25 10.43 -1.94
C ILE A 552 -46.74 11.10 -3.20
N VAL A 553 -46.95 10.48 -4.36
CA VAL A 553 -46.74 11.06 -5.68
C VAL A 553 -48.07 11.07 -6.41
N ASN A 554 -48.50 12.23 -6.90
CA ASN A 554 -49.74 12.35 -7.65
C ASN A 554 -49.62 13.40 -8.76
N ARG A 555 -50.61 13.42 -9.65
CA ARG A 555 -50.70 14.47 -10.65
C ARG A 555 -51.10 15.78 -9.99
N GLY A 556 -50.30 16.82 -10.20
CA GLY A 556 -50.49 18.11 -9.55
C GLY A 556 -49.58 19.18 -10.14
N ARG A 557 -49.78 20.44 -9.74
CA ARG A 557 -48.77 21.47 -9.97
C ARG A 557 -47.73 21.37 -8.85
N LEU A 558 -46.48 21.60 -9.21
CA LEU A 558 -45.43 21.87 -8.23
C LEU A 558 -45.83 23.12 -7.45
N GLU A 559 -45.96 23.00 -6.13
CA GLU A 559 -46.26 24.12 -5.23
C GLU A 559 -45.13 24.25 -4.19
N GLY A 560 -44.67 25.48 -3.96
CA GLY A 560 -43.73 25.78 -2.87
C GLY A 560 -42.23 25.69 -3.23
N PHE A 561 -41.41 26.03 -2.24
CA PHE A 561 -39.96 25.97 -2.31
C PHE A 561 -39.48 24.57 -1.86
N HIS A 562 -38.76 23.84 -2.72
CA HIS A 562 -38.32 22.46 -2.48
C HIS A 562 -36.86 22.23 -2.88
N LEU A 563 -36.33 21.10 -2.45
CA LEU A 563 -35.00 20.61 -2.78
C LEU A 563 -35.03 19.72 -4.02
N ASN A 564 -34.15 19.99 -4.99
CA ASN A 564 -33.92 19.09 -6.11
C ASN A 564 -33.11 17.86 -5.67
N ARG A 565 -32.07 18.08 -4.85
CA ARG A 565 -31.19 17.02 -4.34
C ARG A 565 -30.38 17.47 -3.12
N SER A 566 -29.94 16.48 -2.35
CA SER A 566 -28.86 16.56 -1.36
C SER A 566 -27.91 15.39 -1.62
N ASN A 567 -26.60 15.58 -1.43
CA ASN A 567 -25.64 14.48 -1.55
C ASN A 567 -25.55 13.63 -0.26
N LEU A 568 -26.00 14.17 0.87
CA LEU A 568 -25.96 13.52 2.18
C LEU A 568 -27.35 13.49 2.83
N PRO A 569 -27.57 12.64 3.86
CA PRO A 569 -28.82 12.64 4.62
C PRO A 569 -29.10 13.99 5.28
N ILE A 570 -30.37 14.43 5.22
CA ILE A 570 -30.80 15.74 5.71
C ILE A 570 -32.13 15.66 6.46
N GLU A 571 -32.32 16.61 7.38
CA GLU A 571 -33.63 16.97 7.94
C GLU A 571 -34.04 18.33 7.35
N LEU A 572 -35.25 18.41 6.80
CA LEU A 572 -35.79 19.62 6.18
C LEU A 572 -36.85 20.25 7.07
N THR A 573 -36.77 21.57 7.26
CA THR A 573 -37.84 22.35 7.91
C THR A 573 -38.16 23.59 7.09
N HIS A 574 -39.46 23.89 6.89
CA HIS A 574 -39.88 25.10 6.16
C HIS A 574 -39.98 26.29 7.12
N THR A 575 -39.30 27.40 6.82
CA THR A 575 -39.12 28.52 7.77
C THR A 575 -40.26 29.56 7.73
N ARG A 576 -41.09 29.59 6.68
CA ARG A 576 -42.30 30.46 6.55
C ARG A 576 -43.36 29.84 5.63
N ASN A 577 -44.40 29.19 6.19
CA ASN A 577 -45.57 28.64 5.48
C ASN A 577 -45.27 27.89 4.15
N GLY A 578 -44.06 27.35 3.96
CA GLY A 578 -43.65 26.63 2.75
C GLY A 578 -43.31 27.47 1.49
N VAL A 579 -43.41 28.80 1.54
CA VAL A 579 -43.37 29.64 0.31
C VAL A 579 -42.02 30.32 0.04
N SER A 580 -41.28 30.73 1.06
CA SER A 580 -40.10 31.61 0.86
C SER A 580 -38.76 31.08 1.38
N GLY A 581 -38.72 29.97 2.11
CA GLY A 581 -37.46 29.47 2.69
C GLY A 581 -37.53 28.08 3.29
N ILE A 582 -36.37 27.45 3.37
CA ILE A 582 -36.13 26.12 3.95
C ILE A 582 -34.87 26.16 4.83
N SER A 583 -34.85 25.33 5.86
CA SER A 583 -33.67 25.04 6.66
C SER A 583 -33.32 23.57 6.46
N VAL A 584 -32.09 23.33 6.03
CA VAL A 584 -31.54 22.01 5.71
C VAL A 584 -30.48 21.69 6.74
N LYS A 585 -30.75 20.72 7.61
CA LYS A 585 -29.80 20.22 8.60
C LYS A 585 -29.19 18.92 8.09
N PHE A 586 -27.91 18.96 7.74
CA PHE A 586 -27.16 17.77 7.36
C PHE A 586 -26.92 16.88 8.57
N GLN A 587 -27.07 15.55 8.39
CA GLN A 587 -26.82 14.57 9.46
C GLN A 587 -25.41 13.96 9.38
N ASP A 588 -24.66 14.25 8.32
CA ASP A 588 -23.27 13.84 8.13
C ASP A 588 -22.46 15.01 7.54
N GLY A 589 -21.13 14.96 7.67
CA GLY A 589 -20.18 15.99 7.26
C GLY A 589 -19.38 15.61 5.99
N GLY A 590 -18.18 16.18 5.86
CA GLY A 590 -17.38 16.11 4.64
C GLY A 590 -17.82 17.21 3.67
N MET A 591 -17.99 16.88 2.38
CA MET A 591 -18.60 17.81 1.43
C MET A 591 -20.12 17.78 1.57
N MET A 592 -20.73 18.81 2.13
CA MET A 592 -22.17 18.98 2.19
C MET A 592 -22.64 19.78 0.99
N GLN A 593 -23.58 19.26 0.22
CA GLN A 593 -24.13 19.91 -0.96
C GLN A 593 -25.64 19.73 -1.06
N VAL A 594 -26.33 20.84 -1.31
CA VAL A 594 -27.77 20.87 -1.58
C VAL A 594 -28.08 21.74 -2.79
N GLU A 595 -29.02 21.29 -3.62
CA GLU A 595 -29.52 22.02 -4.79
C GLU A 595 -30.99 22.37 -4.60
N VAL A 596 -31.34 23.64 -4.80
CA VAL A 596 -32.71 24.16 -4.69
C VAL A 596 -33.17 24.72 -6.02
N ILE A 597 -34.48 24.63 -6.30
CA ILE A 597 -35.04 25.18 -7.53
C ILE A 597 -35.01 26.72 -7.55
N GLY A 598 -34.62 27.27 -8.70
CA GLY A 598 -34.55 28.69 -9.00
C GLY A 598 -33.46 29.46 -8.25
N ASP A 599 -33.58 30.77 -8.28
CA ASP A 599 -32.68 31.66 -7.57
C ASP A 599 -32.92 31.63 -6.06
N ALA A 600 -31.85 31.40 -5.30
CA ALA A 600 -31.88 31.40 -3.84
C ALA A 600 -30.60 31.98 -3.24
N THR A 601 -30.67 32.34 -1.97
CA THR A 601 -29.56 32.88 -1.19
C THR A 601 -29.58 32.36 0.24
N THR A 602 -28.49 32.54 0.97
CA THR A 602 -28.39 32.28 2.40
C THR A 602 -27.65 33.42 3.10
N LYS A 603 -27.93 33.61 4.40
CA LYS A 603 -27.14 34.48 5.28
C LYS A 603 -26.10 33.70 6.07
N ASP A 604 -26.14 32.37 6.02
CA ASP A 604 -25.20 31.52 6.72
C ASP A 604 -23.83 31.62 6.06
N LYS A 605 -22.78 31.65 6.89
CA LYS A 605 -21.41 31.91 6.46
C LYS A 605 -20.74 30.66 5.91
N ASP A 606 -19.72 30.89 5.10
CA ASP A 606 -18.81 29.85 4.59
C ASP A 606 -19.47 28.82 3.64
N TRP A 607 -20.63 29.16 3.08
CA TRP A 607 -21.28 28.40 2.00
C TRP A 607 -20.90 28.97 0.64
N ILE A 608 -20.39 28.11 -0.23
CA ILE A 608 -20.12 28.42 -1.64
C ILE A 608 -21.45 28.32 -2.39
N ILE A 609 -21.84 29.40 -3.09
CA ILE A 609 -23.09 29.46 -3.85
C ILE A 609 -22.74 29.46 -5.34
N THR A 610 -23.26 28.47 -6.08
CA THR A 610 -23.11 28.38 -7.54
C THR A 610 -24.45 28.17 -8.21
N LYS A 611 -24.52 28.40 -9.52
CA LYS A 611 -25.70 28.06 -10.33
C LYS A 611 -25.54 26.67 -10.91
N SER A 612 -26.64 25.92 -10.97
CA SER A 612 -26.68 24.71 -11.77
C SER A 612 -26.62 25.11 -13.24
N GLU A 613 -25.80 24.43 -14.03
CA GLU A 613 -25.66 24.71 -15.46
C GLU A 613 -26.71 23.99 -16.31
N ASN A 614 -27.27 22.89 -15.79
CA ASN A 614 -28.26 22.07 -16.49
C ASN A 614 -29.69 22.37 -16.06
N ARG A 615 -29.87 23.14 -14.98
CA ARG A 615 -31.17 23.39 -14.33
C ARG A 615 -31.25 24.84 -13.88
N ASP A 616 -32.46 25.40 -13.89
CA ASP A 616 -32.74 26.66 -13.21
C ASP A 616 -32.76 26.41 -11.70
N ALA A 617 -31.56 26.36 -11.10
CA ALA A 617 -31.34 25.97 -9.71
C ALA A 617 -30.07 26.61 -9.11
N THR A 618 -30.07 26.73 -7.78
CA THR A 618 -28.93 27.23 -7.00
C THR A 618 -28.35 26.10 -6.15
N ILE A 619 -27.02 25.94 -6.17
CA ILE A 619 -26.29 24.93 -5.41
C ILE A 619 -25.54 25.60 -4.27
N PHE A 620 -25.63 25.01 -3.08
CA PHE A 620 -24.90 25.43 -1.89
C PHE A 620 -23.93 24.32 -1.49
N THR A 621 -22.65 24.64 -1.32
CA THR A 621 -21.61 23.68 -0.92
C THR A 621 -20.81 24.19 0.28
N LYS A 622 -20.54 23.31 1.25
CA LYS A 622 -19.65 23.57 2.39
C LYS A 622 -18.87 22.31 2.75
N PHE A 623 -17.64 22.48 3.25
CA PHE A 623 -16.79 21.39 3.71
C PHE A 623 -16.63 21.43 5.23
N GLY A 624 -16.63 20.27 5.89
CA GLY A 624 -16.33 20.13 7.31
C GLY A 624 -17.34 19.27 8.07
N ALA A 625 -17.49 19.53 9.37
CA ALA A 625 -18.50 18.86 10.19
C ALA A 625 -19.93 19.15 9.71
N ALA A 626 -20.86 18.25 10.05
CA ALA A 626 -22.29 18.41 9.74
C ALA A 626 -22.81 19.77 10.23
N ASP A 627 -23.56 20.46 9.39
CA ASP A 627 -24.03 21.84 9.63
C ASP A 627 -25.46 22.06 9.10
N THR A 628 -26.03 23.22 9.44
CA THR A 628 -27.36 23.64 8.98
C THR A 628 -27.25 24.85 8.06
N ILE A 629 -28.04 24.86 6.99
CA ILE A 629 -28.19 26.02 6.09
C ILE A 629 -29.65 26.45 5.99
N ASN A 630 -29.88 27.75 6.18
CA ASN A 630 -31.13 28.44 5.98
C ASN A 630 -31.11 29.10 4.61
N ILE A 631 -31.89 28.56 3.70
CA ILE A 631 -31.98 29.00 2.31
C ILE A 631 -33.28 29.77 2.12
N VAL A 632 -33.20 30.92 1.46
CA VAL A 632 -34.33 31.79 1.16
C VAL A 632 -34.38 32.00 -0.35
N LYS A 633 -35.57 31.91 -0.94
CA LYS A 633 -35.77 32.20 -2.36
C LYS A 633 -35.53 33.68 -2.62
N THR A 634 -34.80 34.01 -3.68
CA THR A 634 -34.72 35.39 -4.18
C THR A 634 -35.91 35.62 -5.11
N ASN A 635 -36.70 36.65 -4.79
CA ASN A 635 -37.93 36.99 -5.52
C ASN A 635 -37.68 37.33 -6.98
#